data_AF-A0A496ZMQ7-F1
#
_entry.id   AF-A0A496ZMQ7-F1
#
_cell.length_a   1.000
_cell.length_b   1.000
_cell.length_c   1.000
_cell.angle_alpha   90.00
_cell.angle_beta   90.00
_cell.angle_gamma   90.00
#
_symmetry.space_group_name_H-M   'P 1'
#
loop_
_entity.id
_entity.type
_entity.pdbx_description
1 polymer ?
#
loop_
_entity_poly.entity_id
_entity_poly.type
_entity_poly.pdbx_seq_one_letter_code
_entity_poly.pdbx_strand_id
1 'polypeptide(L)'
;MKTKLIVSIIMLIISTALIADNLDFSFTVEIPKINNGQFTNKLPKTAIPGEPMIPYLSEKILLPYGQEIVNIKIADKNLITLSGKYEIDFAKTPLPTDNSFSTITEKDENIYGSKNLYPGNFYHLVSVQRFAGHSIAIINLFPYQYSPLNGEVGYMDNISISIETKYNNDIAEQQAKMLCSNSNVINRIQTLVVNDDLLSTYTGKEKISISKNSLVSVDDPHDYIIITGQNFVSIFDDFVNWKIGYGLNPAIYTMEDINSEYIGVDSADKLRNFIIDAYTVWNSTSTPLEYVLLGGDDEIVPLRLLYVNAGGTIGYIPSDFYFSALDGNWNADGDDKYGELEDDPDFIPEVAIGRIPGDVEVNFINALNKIISYTEIPKPALEKACMVGENLNWNPVTWGGDYKDDILSRIPEDNYHFYTLYQRDGTYSEQAVKDMLNNGCGIMNNMGHANYWILMGISPTYADQFTNNEYGLMYSQGCLPAAFDEMTSQSGEAVAERLVIAVGGPMAFIGNTRYGWYSPGSIEGPSQQFDRTFFDGLFAEDIKKLGDCNNYSKVELINQANNAWMRWCYYELVLFGDPHTEIQVLDNVFPYIEPLEVSYDDSNGDGDGILNPGEQIEIYLSIQNLPEWTNAEDVQVKLITDDPNLAVIDSISNYGSLAPGASANNDDDPFIVQISDNISNGDVSYQFYITANNNSQYPFSHTYTQSFSVSTNQVNWPKNLGSASNCSPIFIDFNNDGEIEMITADVADSGKIYVFDSNGNNIDNFPVQIDGAVRGSPAVGDIDNDGEYEIAVTTRNKKIYAIDNNGQILFEKEAGYQFICTPSLADLDNDGNLETIATGLDNKLYVYKYDGTPLQNFPLDLGMPLINDVSITDIDEDSILDILVSNSDGDLFAVSGNGYVINDFNIQTGSLIWGFTVVYQNGERIAFANNEKLYIVNRNGDILLDMNTESPISSSLIVFDYNDDGNYEIGYCCMNGKLNIIDQQGNSLPGWPQYLCNNSEYSPVVVELNDDNILDILIPCNNGNIYAFDIYGQILAGFPIQTSRSITSSLVVDDFDGDGDFEIAVGNYVGITVIDYKKDKGARMPWNMYRGNIRRTGNYADNVNTPVDYNRTNILPRVLTLKQNYPNPFNPTTTISFSIPSDSKVELSVYNIKGQRIKTLIDNKLEKGKHSIVWNGTDASSKRVSSGIYFYRVKAENQIAVRKMLLLK
;
A
#
# COMPACT_ATOMS: atom_id res chain seq x y z
N MET A 1 -15.39 -29.64 41.90
CA MET A 1 -15.95 -30.31 43.11
C MET A 1 -16.92 -31.42 42.70
N LYS A 2 -16.54 -32.69 42.78
CA LYS A 2 -17.44 -33.85 42.69
C LYS A 2 -17.08 -34.85 43.78
N THR A 3 -18.09 -35.25 44.54
CA THR A 3 -18.00 -36.02 45.79
C THR A 3 -17.69 -37.49 45.50
N LYS A 4 -16.51 -37.99 45.89
CA LYS A 4 -16.12 -39.42 45.78
C LYS A 4 -16.83 -40.26 46.85
N LEU A 5 -17.50 -41.34 46.42
CA LEU A 5 -18.03 -42.39 47.27
C LEU A 5 -16.96 -43.49 47.44
N ILE A 6 -16.63 -43.82 48.69
CA ILE A 6 -15.61 -44.80 49.09
C ILE A 6 -16.18 -46.23 48.97
N VAL A 7 -15.44 -47.16 48.36
CA VAL A 7 -15.66 -48.61 48.51
C VAL A 7 -14.36 -49.28 48.96
N SER A 8 -14.49 -50.16 49.95
CA SER A 8 -13.40 -50.74 50.75
C SER A 8 -12.74 -51.96 50.10
N ILE A 9 -11.45 -52.08 50.40
CA ILE A 9 -10.43 -53.07 50.03
C ILE A 9 -10.78 -54.50 50.48
N ILE A 10 -10.59 -55.49 49.59
CA ILE A 10 -10.22 -56.87 49.97
C ILE A 10 -8.97 -57.27 49.17
N MET A 11 -7.92 -57.59 49.92
CA MET A 11 -6.58 -57.97 49.48
C MET A 11 -6.56 -59.45 49.08
N LEU A 12 -6.02 -59.80 47.90
CA LEU A 12 -5.64 -61.19 47.59
C LEU A 12 -4.29 -61.26 46.87
N ILE A 13 -3.43 -62.12 47.42
CA ILE A 13 -2.06 -62.40 46.98
C ILE A 13 -2.07 -63.28 45.73
N ILE A 14 -1.22 -62.91 44.77
CA ILE A 14 -1.02 -63.51 43.46
C ILE A 14 -0.38 -64.90 43.57
N SER A 15 -1.00 -65.89 42.92
CA SER A 15 -0.30 -67.06 42.38
C SER A 15 -0.72 -67.25 40.92
N THR A 16 0.29 -67.36 40.06
CA THR A 16 0.24 -67.60 38.60
C THR A 16 -0.90 -68.50 38.14
N ALA A 17 -1.87 -67.93 37.42
CA ALA A 17 -2.78 -68.62 36.54
C ALA A 17 -3.15 -67.68 35.38
N LEU A 18 -3.09 -68.18 34.14
CA LEU A 18 -3.74 -67.59 32.98
C LEU A 18 -5.25 -67.53 33.28
N ILE A 19 -5.74 -66.40 33.78
CA ILE A 19 -7.16 -66.13 33.95
C ILE A 19 -7.46 -64.90 33.11
N ALA A 20 -8.48 -64.99 32.27
CA ALA A 20 -9.02 -63.83 31.60
C ALA A 20 -9.61 -62.90 32.67
N ASP A 21 -9.16 -61.64 32.71
CA ASP A 21 -9.76 -60.64 33.57
C ASP A 21 -11.00 -60.07 32.88
N ASN A 22 -12.04 -59.79 33.66
CA ASN A 22 -13.22 -59.07 33.17
C ASN A 22 -13.24 -57.68 33.79
N LEU A 23 -13.32 -56.65 32.95
CA LEU A 23 -13.46 -55.25 33.36
C LEU A 23 -14.91 -54.82 33.10
N ASP A 24 -15.64 -54.45 34.16
CA ASP A 24 -17.05 -54.08 34.07
C ASP A 24 -17.24 -52.57 34.27
N PHE A 25 -17.96 -51.92 33.35
CA PHE A 25 -18.24 -50.48 33.37
C PHE A 25 -19.73 -50.20 33.18
N SER A 26 -20.20 -49.08 33.70
CA SER A 26 -21.58 -48.62 33.56
C SER A 26 -21.63 -47.11 33.38
N PHE A 27 -22.31 -46.66 32.34
CA PHE A 27 -22.36 -45.26 31.93
C PHE A 27 -23.80 -44.76 31.96
N THR A 28 -24.03 -43.67 32.69
CA THR A 28 -25.34 -43.00 32.70
C THR A 28 -25.50 -42.20 31.41
N VAL A 29 -26.67 -42.28 30.80
CA VAL A 29 -26.95 -41.63 29.52
C VAL A 29 -28.07 -40.62 29.73
N GLU A 30 -27.91 -39.43 29.14
CA GLU A 30 -28.95 -38.41 29.19
C GLU A 30 -30.15 -38.77 28.31
N ILE A 31 -31.33 -38.29 28.70
CA ILE A 31 -32.53 -38.44 27.88
C ILE A 31 -32.36 -37.57 26.62
N PRO A 32 -32.48 -38.14 25.40
CA PRO A 32 -32.22 -37.39 24.18
C PRO A 32 -33.30 -36.33 23.95
N LYS A 33 -32.87 -35.17 23.47
CA LYS A 33 -33.73 -34.10 22.96
C LYS A 33 -33.44 -33.89 21.48
N ILE A 34 -34.50 -33.79 20.67
CA ILE A 34 -34.41 -33.72 19.21
C ILE A 34 -35.23 -32.53 18.74
N ASN A 35 -34.59 -31.61 18.03
CA ASN A 35 -35.20 -30.43 17.42
C ASN A 35 -34.93 -30.46 15.92
N ASN A 36 -36.00 -30.39 15.10
CA ASN A 36 -35.90 -30.41 13.63
C ASN A 36 -35.00 -31.53 13.09
N GLY A 37 -35.12 -32.74 13.63
CA GLY A 37 -34.32 -33.90 13.19
C GLY A 37 -32.90 -33.97 13.76
N GLN A 38 -32.47 -32.99 14.55
CA GLN A 38 -31.12 -32.92 15.12
C GLN A 38 -31.13 -33.12 16.64
N PHE A 39 -30.21 -33.94 17.14
CA PHE A 39 -29.99 -34.10 18.58
C PHE A 39 -29.32 -32.85 19.15
N THR A 40 -29.81 -32.35 20.28
CA THR A 40 -29.29 -31.11 20.89
C THR A 40 -28.14 -31.34 21.88
N ASN A 41 -27.70 -32.58 22.08
CA ASN A 41 -26.54 -32.86 22.93
C ASN A 41 -25.24 -32.54 22.18
N LYS A 42 -24.15 -32.35 22.93
CA LYS A 42 -22.80 -32.10 22.38
C LYS A 42 -22.03 -33.39 22.08
N LEU A 43 -22.68 -34.55 22.14
CA LEU A 43 -21.99 -35.83 21.91
C LEU A 43 -21.60 -35.96 20.43
N PRO A 44 -20.49 -36.64 20.12
CA PRO A 44 -20.14 -36.96 18.75
C PRO A 44 -21.22 -37.82 18.11
N LYS A 45 -21.40 -37.68 16.79
CA LYS A 45 -22.48 -38.31 16.02
C LYS A 45 -21.90 -39.21 14.94
N THR A 46 -22.65 -40.25 14.55
CA THR A 46 -22.29 -41.05 13.38
C THR A 46 -22.28 -40.17 12.13
N ALA A 47 -21.24 -40.33 11.30
CA ALA A 47 -20.96 -39.42 10.18
C ALA A 47 -20.74 -40.17 8.85
N ILE A 48 -21.43 -41.30 8.65
CA ILE A 48 -21.38 -42.05 7.38
C ILE A 48 -22.34 -41.39 6.39
N PRO A 49 -21.87 -40.92 5.20
CA PRO A 49 -22.72 -40.18 4.27
C PRO A 49 -24.01 -40.93 3.90
N GLY A 50 -25.14 -40.24 3.98
CA GLY A 50 -26.48 -40.78 3.69
C GLY A 50 -27.15 -41.51 4.87
N GLU A 51 -26.42 -41.87 5.93
CA GLU A 51 -26.94 -42.55 7.11
C GLU A 51 -27.39 -41.57 8.22
N PRO A 52 -28.32 -41.96 9.13
CA PRO A 52 -28.74 -41.11 10.25
C PRO A 52 -27.59 -40.67 11.16
N MET A 53 -27.59 -39.41 11.60
CA MET A 53 -26.64 -38.87 12.57
C MET A 53 -27.08 -39.18 14.01
N ILE A 54 -26.62 -40.31 14.54
CA ILE A 54 -26.95 -40.78 15.89
C ILE A 54 -25.80 -40.44 16.84
N PRO A 55 -26.07 -39.75 17.97
CA PRO A 55 -25.05 -39.49 18.97
C PRO A 55 -24.56 -40.79 19.63
N TYR A 56 -23.34 -40.77 20.15
CA TYR A 56 -22.78 -41.90 20.88
C TYR A 56 -21.82 -41.41 21.97
N LEU A 57 -21.56 -42.26 22.98
CA LEU A 57 -20.54 -41.99 23.99
C LEU A 57 -19.19 -42.50 23.49
N SER A 58 -18.14 -41.71 23.69
CA SER A 58 -16.76 -42.05 23.34
C SER A 58 -15.99 -42.29 24.63
N GLU A 59 -15.70 -43.55 24.95
CA GLU A 59 -15.09 -43.93 26.22
C GLU A 59 -13.66 -44.44 25.98
N LYS A 60 -12.72 -43.94 26.80
CA LYS A 60 -11.30 -44.31 26.77
C LYS A 60 -10.99 -45.12 28.02
N ILE A 61 -10.61 -46.38 27.84
CA ILE A 61 -10.48 -47.34 28.93
C ILE A 61 -9.05 -47.85 28.99
N LEU A 62 -8.38 -47.63 30.12
CA LEU A 62 -7.05 -48.18 30.37
C LEU A 62 -7.15 -49.71 30.47
N LEU A 63 -6.30 -50.42 29.74
CA LEU A 63 -6.15 -51.88 29.85
C LEU A 63 -5.07 -52.22 30.89
N PRO A 64 -5.17 -53.33 31.64
CA PRO A 64 -4.10 -53.78 32.51
C PRO A 64 -2.79 -54.03 31.73
N TYR A 65 -1.65 -53.81 32.38
CA TYR A 65 -0.34 -54.06 31.77
C TYR A 65 -0.24 -55.47 31.15
N GLY A 66 0.20 -55.52 29.89
CA GLY A 66 0.40 -56.73 29.10
C GLY A 66 -0.89 -57.41 28.64
N GLN A 67 -2.06 -56.77 28.73
CA GLN A 67 -3.33 -57.41 28.34
C GLN A 67 -3.89 -56.91 27.00
N GLU A 68 -4.44 -57.84 26.22
CA GLU A 68 -5.25 -57.57 25.01
C GLU A 68 -6.72 -57.90 25.21
N ILE A 69 -7.59 -57.21 24.47
CA ILE A 69 -9.02 -57.47 24.47
C ILE A 69 -9.32 -58.75 23.69
N VAL A 70 -10.10 -59.64 24.32
CA VAL A 70 -10.62 -60.87 23.71
C VAL A 70 -12.06 -60.68 23.24
N ASN A 71 -12.88 -60.02 24.05
CA ASN A 71 -14.30 -59.83 23.76
C ASN A 71 -14.89 -58.64 24.55
N ILE A 72 -15.95 -58.04 24.02
CA ILE A 72 -16.73 -56.99 24.71
C ILE A 72 -18.20 -57.40 24.69
N LYS A 73 -18.87 -57.34 25.84
CA LYS A 73 -20.27 -57.73 26.01
C LYS A 73 -21.08 -56.56 26.57
N ILE A 74 -22.29 -56.35 26.06
CA ILE A 74 -23.27 -55.45 26.68
C ILE A 74 -24.11 -56.24 27.68
N ALA A 75 -24.16 -55.79 28.94
CA ALA A 75 -24.80 -56.55 30.02
C ALA A 75 -26.33 -56.48 29.98
N ASP A 76 -26.93 -55.34 29.62
CA ASP A 76 -28.37 -55.13 29.48
C ASP A 76 -28.67 -54.25 28.26
N LYS A 77 -29.75 -54.56 27.52
CA LYS A 77 -30.18 -53.87 26.28
C LYS A 77 -31.62 -53.34 26.43
N ASN A 78 -31.91 -52.68 27.55
CA ASN A 78 -33.22 -52.12 27.81
C ASN A 78 -33.40 -50.76 27.11
N LEU A 79 -34.04 -50.77 25.94
CA LEU A 79 -34.37 -49.56 25.19
C LEU A 79 -35.70 -48.96 25.63
N ILE A 80 -35.67 -47.71 26.08
CA ILE A 80 -36.82 -46.87 26.39
C ILE A 80 -37.17 -46.07 25.14
N THR A 81 -38.41 -46.18 24.64
CA THR A 81 -38.87 -45.39 23.49
C THR A 81 -39.10 -43.94 23.89
N LEU A 82 -38.44 -43.01 23.20
CA LEU A 82 -38.70 -41.58 23.31
C LEU A 82 -40.09 -41.25 22.74
N SER A 83 -40.88 -40.50 23.49
CA SER A 83 -42.22 -40.09 23.05
C SER A 83 -42.13 -39.21 21.81
N GLY A 84 -42.86 -39.57 20.73
CA GLY A 84 -42.94 -38.79 19.50
C GLY A 84 -42.64 -39.59 18.24
N LYS A 85 -42.64 -38.90 17.10
CA LYS A 85 -42.18 -39.42 15.80
C LYS A 85 -41.16 -38.43 15.25
N TYR A 86 -39.99 -38.92 14.88
CA TYR A 86 -38.84 -38.13 14.48
C TYR A 86 -38.34 -38.58 13.13
N GLU A 87 -38.02 -37.63 12.26
CA GLU A 87 -37.21 -37.86 11.07
C GLU A 87 -35.82 -37.31 11.40
N ILE A 88 -34.86 -38.20 11.65
CA ILE A 88 -33.49 -37.82 11.99
C ILE A 88 -32.76 -37.37 10.72
N ASP A 89 -31.94 -36.33 10.85
CA ASP A 89 -31.06 -35.87 9.77
C ASP A 89 -29.97 -36.90 9.45
N PHE A 90 -29.45 -36.84 8.23
CA PHE A 90 -28.37 -37.71 7.75
C PHE A 90 -27.07 -36.96 7.50
N ALA A 91 -25.96 -37.66 7.67
CA ALA A 91 -24.63 -37.11 7.43
C ALA A 91 -24.44 -36.80 5.94
N LYS A 92 -23.76 -35.68 5.65
CA LYS A 92 -23.45 -35.25 4.29
C LYS A 92 -22.07 -35.77 3.90
N THR A 93 -21.85 -35.98 2.61
CA THR A 93 -20.54 -36.31 2.06
C THR A 93 -19.64 -35.10 2.29
N PRO A 94 -18.54 -35.25 3.06
CA PRO A 94 -17.60 -34.15 3.20
C PRO A 94 -16.98 -33.81 1.86
N LEU A 95 -16.79 -32.52 1.60
CA LEU A 95 -16.17 -32.02 0.37
C LEU A 95 -14.98 -31.11 0.72
N PRO A 96 -13.94 -31.08 -0.13
CA PRO A 96 -12.84 -30.16 0.06
C PRO A 96 -13.30 -28.72 -0.13
N THR A 97 -12.76 -27.78 0.65
CA THR A 97 -13.03 -26.34 0.54
C THR A 97 -12.29 -25.69 -0.65
N ASP A 98 -11.84 -26.42 -1.68
CA ASP A 98 -11.11 -25.83 -2.82
C ASP A 98 -12.02 -25.44 -4.00
N ASN A 99 -13.24 -26.00 -4.08
CA ASN A 99 -14.21 -25.75 -5.13
C ASN A 99 -15.66 -25.96 -4.67
N SER A 100 -16.60 -25.32 -5.37
CA SER A 100 -18.04 -25.58 -5.21
C SER A 100 -18.43 -26.82 -6.01
N PHE A 101 -18.95 -27.85 -5.34
CA PHE A 101 -19.46 -29.05 -6.01
C PHE A 101 -20.99 -29.09 -5.99
N SER A 102 -21.58 -29.63 -7.06
CA SER A 102 -23.03 -29.84 -7.18
C SER A 102 -23.54 -31.13 -6.55
N THR A 103 -22.70 -31.87 -5.83
CA THR A 103 -23.05 -33.15 -5.22
C THR A 103 -24.00 -32.96 -4.04
N ILE A 104 -25.24 -33.39 -4.23
CA ILE A 104 -26.23 -33.53 -3.16
C ILE A 104 -26.10 -34.96 -2.61
N THR A 105 -25.71 -35.10 -1.35
CA THR A 105 -25.78 -36.40 -0.67
C THR A 105 -27.23 -36.83 -0.57
N GLU A 106 -27.54 -38.00 -1.12
CA GLU A 106 -28.86 -38.59 -0.98
C GLU A 106 -28.96 -39.39 0.32
N LYS A 107 -30.17 -39.45 0.85
CA LYS A 107 -30.54 -40.25 2.01
C LYS A 107 -30.45 -41.72 1.63
N ASP A 108 -29.83 -42.57 2.46
CA ASP A 108 -29.79 -44.01 2.17
C ASP A 108 -31.17 -44.63 2.40
N GLU A 109 -31.92 -44.83 1.32
CA GLU A 109 -33.26 -45.41 1.34
C GLU A 109 -33.27 -46.85 1.87
N ASN A 110 -32.15 -47.57 1.88
CA ASN A 110 -32.09 -48.91 2.50
C ASN A 110 -32.15 -48.82 4.02
N ILE A 111 -31.64 -47.74 4.62
CA ILE A 111 -31.71 -47.49 6.07
C ILE A 111 -33.03 -46.82 6.38
N TYR A 112 -33.36 -45.74 5.68
CA TYR A 112 -34.54 -44.93 6.00
C TYR A 112 -35.87 -45.59 5.62
N GLY A 113 -35.87 -46.48 4.63
CA GLY A 113 -36.99 -47.36 4.32
C GLY A 113 -37.13 -48.57 5.23
N SER A 114 -36.23 -48.77 6.21
CA SER A 114 -36.18 -49.95 7.07
C SER A 114 -36.79 -49.73 8.46
N LYS A 115 -37.34 -50.80 9.05
CA LYS A 115 -37.79 -50.83 10.45
C LYS A 115 -36.70 -51.24 11.43
N ASN A 116 -35.55 -51.71 10.93
CA ASN A 116 -34.45 -52.17 11.76
C ASN A 116 -33.89 -51.01 12.58
N LEU A 117 -33.37 -51.32 13.76
CA LEU A 117 -32.65 -50.34 14.57
C LEU A 117 -31.34 -49.96 13.89
N TYR A 118 -31.07 -48.67 13.82
CA TYR A 118 -29.81 -48.07 13.39
C TYR A 118 -29.16 -47.35 14.60
N PRO A 119 -27.85 -47.53 14.86
CA PRO A 119 -26.92 -48.35 14.09
C PRO A 119 -27.11 -49.87 14.29
N GLY A 120 -27.96 -50.30 15.24
CA GLY A 120 -28.29 -51.71 15.49
C GLY A 120 -27.25 -52.46 16.33
N ASN A 121 -26.00 -52.01 16.30
CA ASN A 121 -24.97 -52.36 17.28
C ASN A 121 -25.00 -51.37 18.46
N PHE A 122 -24.56 -51.84 19.63
CA PHE A 122 -24.55 -51.06 20.87
C PHE A 122 -23.15 -50.61 21.29
N TYR A 123 -22.11 -51.15 20.66
CA TYR A 123 -20.74 -50.69 20.81
C TYR A 123 -19.95 -50.92 19.53
N HIS A 124 -18.82 -50.22 19.40
CA HIS A 124 -17.79 -50.42 18.40
C HIS A 124 -16.43 -50.18 19.05
N LEU A 125 -15.56 -51.20 19.07
CA LEU A 125 -14.15 -51.02 19.44
C LEU A 125 -13.46 -50.36 18.26
N VAL A 126 -13.04 -49.11 18.44
CA VAL A 126 -12.39 -48.33 17.39
C VAL A 126 -10.97 -48.85 17.19
N SER A 127 -10.18 -48.86 18.26
CA SER A 127 -8.80 -49.38 18.28
C SER A 127 -8.30 -49.49 19.72
N VAL A 128 -7.08 -50.01 19.90
CA VAL A 128 -6.31 -49.92 21.14
C VAL A 128 -5.10 -49.05 20.89
N GLN A 129 -5.13 -47.83 21.42
CA GLN A 129 -4.06 -46.83 21.32
C GLN A 129 -3.05 -47.03 22.44
N ARG A 130 -1.90 -46.36 22.36
CA ARG A 130 -0.85 -46.38 23.38
C ARG A 130 -0.52 -44.93 23.77
N PHE A 131 -0.23 -44.69 25.03
CA PHE A 131 0.29 -43.40 25.46
C PHE A 131 1.38 -43.64 26.49
N ALA A 132 2.61 -43.30 26.13
CA ALA A 132 3.77 -43.51 26.99
C ALA A 132 3.84 -44.95 27.55
N GLY A 133 3.58 -45.95 26.68
CA GLY A 133 3.53 -47.37 27.00
C GLY A 133 2.27 -47.87 27.73
N HIS A 134 1.22 -47.06 27.90
CA HIS A 134 -0.07 -47.47 28.48
C HIS A 134 -1.09 -47.77 27.39
N SER A 135 -1.68 -48.97 27.39
CA SER A 135 -2.68 -49.32 26.38
C SER A 135 -4.07 -48.81 26.76
N ILE A 136 -4.69 -48.06 25.84
CA ILE A 136 -5.99 -47.41 26.03
C ILE A 136 -6.94 -47.88 24.93
N ALA A 137 -7.99 -48.58 25.33
CA ALA A 137 -9.05 -49.01 24.43
C ALA A 137 -10.00 -47.84 24.15
N ILE A 138 -10.25 -47.57 22.87
CA ILE A 138 -11.16 -46.52 22.43
C ILE A 138 -12.47 -47.18 21.98
N ILE A 139 -13.56 -46.94 22.71
CA ILE A 139 -14.84 -47.62 22.50
C ILE A 139 -15.96 -46.60 22.31
N ASN A 140 -16.63 -46.69 21.16
CA ASN A 140 -17.87 -45.95 20.92
C ASN A 140 -19.06 -46.78 21.42
N LEU A 141 -19.88 -46.22 22.30
CA LEU A 141 -21.10 -46.84 22.83
C LEU A 141 -22.33 -46.15 22.25
N PHE A 142 -23.28 -46.92 21.72
CA PHE A 142 -24.47 -46.42 21.03
C PHE A 142 -25.75 -46.60 21.87
N PRO A 143 -25.97 -45.77 22.89
CA PRO A 143 -27.14 -45.89 23.75
C PRO A 143 -28.43 -45.44 23.08
N TYR A 144 -28.34 -44.63 22.01
CA TYR A 144 -29.47 -44.22 21.19
C TYR A 144 -29.60 -45.12 19.96
N GLN A 145 -30.81 -45.52 19.64
CA GLN A 145 -31.14 -46.38 18.50
C GLN A 145 -32.35 -45.79 17.78
N TYR A 146 -32.32 -45.76 16.46
CA TYR A 146 -33.37 -45.17 15.63
C TYR A 146 -34.00 -46.25 14.75
N SER A 147 -35.34 -46.30 14.70
CA SER A 147 -36.11 -47.10 13.75
C SER A 147 -36.64 -46.17 12.65
N PRO A 148 -35.97 -46.07 11.49
CA PRO A 148 -36.19 -44.97 10.56
C PRO A 148 -37.58 -44.94 9.93
N LEU A 149 -38.07 -46.06 9.40
CA LEU A 149 -39.39 -46.12 8.76
C LEU A 149 -40.52 -45.82 9.75
N ASN A 150 -40.32 -46.17 11.02
CA ASN A 150 -41.30 -45.92 12.07
C ASN A 150 -41.14 -44.52 12.68
N GLY A 151 -40.04 -43.81 12.46
CA GLY A 151 -39.72 -42.54 13.12
C GLY A 151 -39.56 -42.65 14.64
N GLU A 152 -39.16 -43.81 15.17
CA GLU A 152 -39.06 -44.05 16.62
C GLU A 152 -37.60 -44.01 17.07
N VAL A 153 -37.31 -43.24 18.11
CA VAL A 153 -35.99 -43.22 18.76
C VAL A 153 -36.10 -43.94 20.10
N GLY A 154 -35.27 -44.96 20.30
CA GLY A 154 -35.05 -45.61 21.58
C GLY A 154 -33.76 -45.11 22.22
N TYR A 155 -33.71 -45.05 23.55
CA TYR A 155 -32.50 -44.74 24.29
C TYR A 155 -32.37 -45.65 25.52
N MET A 156 -31.14 -45.88 25.96
CA MET A 156 -30.84 -46.53 27.24
C MET A 156 -30.55 -45.42 28.24
N ASP A 157 -31.11 -45.46 29.46
CA ASP A 157 -30.78 -44.53 30.54
C ASP A 157 -29.45 -44.90 31.25
N ASN A 158 -29.04 -46.16 31.11
CA ASN A 158 -27.73 -46.66 31.51
C ASN A 158 -27.26 -47.73 30.50
N ILE A 159 -25.99 -47.66 30.09
CA ILE A 159 -25.34 -48.69 29.27
C ILE A 159 -24.18 -49.31 30.05
N SER A 160 -24.18 -50.63 30.19
CA SER A 160 -23.12 -51.36 30.89
C SER A 160 -22.38 -52.31 29.96
N ILE A 161 -21.06 -52.30 30.03
CA ILE A 161 -20.18 -53.13 29.22
C ILE A 161 -19.27 -53.99 30.11
N SER A 162 -18.92 -55.17 29.60
CA SER A 162 -17.96 -56.09 30.22
C SER A 162 -16.89 -56.44 29.18
N ILE A 163 -15.63 -56.12 29.48
CA ILE A 163 -14.48 -56.32 28.59
C ILE A 163 -13.67 -57.51 29.12
N GLU A 164 -13.60 -58.56 28.33
CA GLU A 164 -12.81 -59.76 28.60
C GLU A 164 -11.42 -59.57 28.00
N THR A 165 -10.38 -59.66 28.83
CA THR A 165 -8.98 -59.45 28.43
C THR A 165 -8.12 -60.68 28.72
N LYS A 166 -6.98 -60.82 28.04
CA LYS A 166 -5.98 -61.87 28.32
C LYS A 166 -4.57 -61.32 28.17
N TYR A 167 -3.61 -61.93 28.89
CA TYR A 167 -2.21 -61.53 28.82
C TYR A 167 -1.55 -61.90 27.47
N ASN A 168 -0.79 -60.98 26.90
CA ASN A 168 0.03 -61.14 25.70
C ASN A 168 1.47 -60.63 25.98
N ASN A 169 2.46 -61.51 25.83
CA ASN A 169 3.87 -61.19 26.07
C ASN A 169 4.40 -60.09 25.14
N ASP A 170 3.98 -60.10 23.88
CA ASP A 170 4.50 -59.17 22.87
C ASP A 170 4.02 -57.75 23.19
N ILE A 171 2.77 -57.61 23.65
CA ILE A 171 2.22 -56.33 24.12
C ILE A 171 2.96 -55.86 25.37
N ALA A 172 3.21 -56.74 26.35
CA ALA A 172 3.97 -56.37 27.54
C ALA A 172 5.39 -55.86 27.19
N GLU A 173 6.06 -56.50 26.23
CA GLU A 173 7.38 -56.08 25.75
C GLU A 173 7.32 -54.73 25.03
N GLN A 174 6.32 -54.51 24.17
CA GLN A 174 6.10 -53.22 23.50
C GLN A 174 5.85 -52.10 24.52
N GLN A 175 4.94 -52.32 25.47
CA GLN A 175 4.65 -51.37 26.55
C GLN A 175 5.91 -51.03 27.35
N ALA A 176 6.75 -52.03 27.67
CA ALA A 176 7.96 -51.83 28.47
C ALA A 176 9.03 -50.93 27.82
N LYS A 177 9.01 -50.78 26.48
CA LYS A 177 9.95 -49.92 25.74
C LYS A 177 9.64 -48.43 25.95
N MET A 178 8.36 -48.08 25.90
CA MET A 178 7.89 -46.69 26.02
C MET A 178 7.34 -46.33 27.41
N LEU A 179 7.33 -47.28 28.36
CA LEU A 179 6.67 -47.10 29.65
C LEU A 179 7.22 -45.90 30.45
N CYS A 180 6.38 -44.86 30.55
CA CYS A 180 6.69 -43.63 31.25
C CYS A 180 5.76 -43.43 32.44
N SER A 181 6.30 -43.05 33.60
CA SER A 181 5.51 -43.01 34.85
C SER A 181 5.76 -41.75 35.67
N ASN A 182 6.24 -40.69 35.01
CA ASN A 182 6.36 -39.39 35.64
C ASN A 182 4.98 -38.80 35.94
N SER A 183 4.93 -37.81 36.83
CA SER A 183 3.67 -37.21 37.28
C SER A 183 2.85 -36.61 36.13
N ASN A 184 3.47 -36.03 35.11
CA ASN A 184 2.77 -35.37 34.00
C ASN A 184 2.06 -36.41 33.13
N VAL A 185 2.74 -37.51 32.79
CA VAL A 185 2.13 -38.66 32.08
C VAL A 185 0.98 -39.27 32.89
N ILE A 186 1.19 -39.51 34.19
CA ILE A 186 0.17 -40.11 35.05
C ILE A 186 -1.05 -39.20 35.16
N ASN A 187 -0.87 -37.89 35.34
CA ASN A 187 -1.96 -36.93 35.38
C ASN A 187 -2.73 -36.90 34.05
N ARG A 188 -2.03 -36.90 32.90
CA ARG A 188 -2.67 -36.95 31.58
C ARG A 188 -3.50 -38.22 31.40
N ILE A 189 -3.01 -39.38 31.85
CA ILE A 189 -3.79 -40.63 31.80
C ILE A 189 -5.03 -40.53 32.70
N GLN A 190 -4.88 -40.03 33.92
CA GLN A 190 -5.99 -39.88 34.87
C GLN A 190 -7.13 -39.00 34.33
N THR A 191 -6.79 -37.97 33.53
CA THR A 191 -7.79 -37.15 32.85
C THR A 191 -8.36 -37.80 31.60
N LEU A 192 -7.60 -38.69 30.95
CA LEU A 192 -7.98 -39.30 29.68
C LEU A 192 -8.89 -40.52 29.85
N VAL A 193 -8.68 -41.35 30.88
CA VAL A 193 -9.37 -42.64 31.04
C VAL A 193 -10.41 -42.63 32.15
N VAL A 194 -11.45 -43.46 32.00
CA VAL A 194 -12.51 -43.58 33.01
C VAL A 194 -12.16 -44.46 34.21
N ASN A 195 -11.03 -45.18 34.16
CA ASN A 195 -10.63 -46.23 35.11
C ASN A 195 -9.14 -46.15 35.48
N ASP A 196 -8.76 -45.04 36.10
CA ASP A 196 -7.39 -44.73 36.47
C ASP A 196 -6.79 -45.65 37.55
N ASP A 197 -7.61 -46.43 38.26
CA ASP A 197 -7.17 -47.40 39.26
C ASP A 197 -6.26 -48.50 38.69
N LEU A 198 -6.40 -48.80 37.39
CA LEU A 198 -5.56 -49.77 36.68
C LEU A 198 -4.12 -49.29 36.42
N LEU A 199 -3.80 -48.02 36.65
CA LEU A 199 -2.41 -47.52 36.67
C LEU A 199 -1.53 -48.31 37.65
N SER A 200 -2.13 -48.85 38.72
CA SER A 200 -1.45 -49.73 39.67
C SER A 200 -0.87 -51.00 39.02
N THR A 201 -1.42 -51.46 37.90
CA THR A 201 -0.94 -52.65 37.17
C THR A 201 0.36 -52.41 36.39
N TYR A 202 0.66 -51.14 36.08
CA TYR A 202 1.88 -50.69 35.40
C TYR A 202 3.01 -50.37 36.39
N THR A 203 2.69 -50.21 37.67
CA THR A 203 3.66 -49.80 38.69
C THR A 203 4.71 -50.90 38.93
N GLY A 204 6.00 -50.53 38.92
CA GLY A 204 7.11 -51.43 39.24
C GLY A 204 7.46 -52.45 38.15
N LYS A 205 6.94 -52.29 36.92
CA LYS A 205 7.32 -53.11 35.76
C LYS A 205 8.71 -52.72 35.26
N GLU A 206 9.49 -53.72 34.84
CA GLU A 206 10.84 -53.49 34.29
C GLU A 206 10.73 -52.75 32.96
N LYS A 207 11.37 -51.58 32.88
CA LYS A 207 11.52 -50.83 31.63
C LYS A 207 12.64 -51.44 30.80
N ILE A 208 12.42 -51.60 29.51
CA ILE A 208 13.48 -52.02 28.59
C ILE A 208 14.19 -50.76 28.14
N SER A 209 15.44 -50.56 28.58
CA SER A 209 16.27 -49.45 28.08
C SER A 209 16.50 -49.60 26.59
N ILE A 210 15.93 -48.68 25.82
CA ILE A 210 16.26 -48.46 24.41
C ILE A 210 17.57 -47.63 24.40
N SER A 211 18.50 -48.00 23.52
CA SER A 211 19.75 -47.32 23.12
C SER A 211 20.35 -46.20 23.99
N LYS A 212 21.65 -46.32 24.34
CA LYS A 212 22.47 -45.20 24.84
C LYS A 212 23.22 -44.54 23.67
N ASN A 213 22.53 -43.70 22.89
CA ASN A 213 23.18 -42.79 21.94
C ASN A 213 23.85 -41.62 22.67
N SER A 214 24.79 -40.94 22.01
CA SER A 214 25.64 -39.93 22.65
C SER A 214 24.94 -38.58 22.87
N LEU A 215 23.93 -38.25 22.06
CA LEU A 215 23.23 -36.96 22.09
C LEU A 215 22.25 -36.80 23.26
N VAL A 216 21.79 -37.90 23.86
CA VAL A 216 20.79 -37.89 24.93
C VAL A 216 21.38 -38.55 26.18
N SER A 217 21.42 -37.80 27.29
CA SER A 217 21.92 -38.27 28.58
C SER A 217 20.93 -38.02 29.71
N VAL A 218 20.86 -38.94 30.67
CA VAL A 218 20.07 -38.77 31.90
C VAL A 218 20.63 -37.65 32.80
N ASP A 219 21.90 -37.31 32.64
CA ASP A 219 22.58 -36.27 33.42
C ASP A 219 22.36 -34.85 32.87
N ASP A 220 21.78 -34.72 31.66
CA ASP A 220 21.45 -33.44 31.01
C ASP A 220 20.03 -33.49 30.39
N PRO A 221 18.98 -33.45 31.22
CA PRO A 221 17.59 -33.62 30.77
C PRO A 221 16.89 -32.32 30.39
N HIS A 222 16.18 -32.31 29.25
CA HIS A 222 15.48 -31.15 28.73
C HIS A 222 13.97 -31.39 28.59
N ASP A 223 13.16 -30.41 29.03
CA ASP A 223 11.70 -30.42 28.88
C ASP A 223 11.23 -29.73 27.58
N TYR A 224 12.11 -28.97 26.94
CA TYR A 224 11.89 -28.27 25.69
C TYR A 224 13.11 -28.45 24.79
N ILE A 225 12.93 -28.84 23.53
CA ILE A 225 14.04 -28.91 22.57
C ILE A 225 13.72 -28.16 21.28
N ILE A 226 14.75 -27.53 20.72
CA ILE A 226 14.71 -26.87 19.41
C ILE A 226 15.54 -27.71 18.45
N ILE A 227 14.97 -28.07 17.31
CA ILE A 227 15.64 -28.87 16.27
C ILE A 227 15.75 -28.01 15.02
N THR A 228 16.98 -27.72 14.58
CA THR A 228 17.24 -26.81 13.45
C THR A 228 18.47 -27.23 12.65
N GLY A 229 18.84 -26.49 11.60
CA GLY A 229 20.10 -26.69 10.89
C GLY A 229 21.28 -26.03 11.61
N GLN A 230 22.48 -26.58 11.45
CA GLN A 230 23.70 -26.09 12.12
C GLN A 230 23.98 -24.59 11.93
N ASN A 231 23.58 -24.02 10.79
CA ASN A 231 23.78 -22.61 10.47
C ASN A 231 22.87 -21.64 11.24
N PHE A 232 21.80 -22.14 11.88
CA PHE A 232 20.78 -21.31 12.52
C PHE A 232 20.83 -21.37 14.06
N VAL A 233 21.70 -22.20 14.63
CA VAL A 233 21.79 -22.43 16.09
C VAL A 233 21.89 -21.12 16.87
N SER A 234 22.76 -20.20 16.46
CA SER A 234 22.98 -18.94 17.19
C SER A 234 21.78 -17.99 17.20
N ILE A 235 20.83 -18.16 16.27
CA ILE A 235 19.62 -17.32 16.21
C ILE A 235 18.70 -17.64 17.39
N PHE A 236 18.71 -18.90 17.85
CA PHE A 236 17.85 -19.35 18.94
C PHE A 236 18.45 -19.10 20.33
N ASP A 237 19.70 -18.64 20.46
CA ASP A 237 20.37 -18.44 21.76
C ASP A 237 19.57 -17.49 22.69
N ASP A 238 19.09 -16.36 22.16
CA ASP A 238 18.30 -15.40 22.93
C ASP A 238 16.92 -15.97 23.30
N PHE A 239 16.31 -16.74 22.39
CA PHE A 239 15.03 -17.39 22.64
C PHE A 239 15.14 -18.50 23.71
N VAL A 240 16.22 -19.29 23.69
CA VAL A 240 16.56 -20.27 24.73
C VAL A 240 16.70 -19.59 26.09
N ASN A 241 17.47 -18.49 26.16
CA ASN A 241 17.63 -17.73 27.39
C ASN A 241 16.31 -17.14 27.89
N TRP A 242 15.46 -16.66 26.97
CA TRP A 242 14.13 -16.17 27.29
C TRP A 242 13.25 -17.29 27.87
N LYS A 243 13.27 -18.50 27.28
CA LYS A 243 12.52 -19.67 27.77
C LYS A 243 12.99 -20.17 29.13
N ILE A 244 14.28 -20.06 29.47
CA ILE A 244 14.78 -20.33 30.83
C ILE A 244 14.08 -19.42 31.86
N GLY A 245 13.75 -18.18 31.48
CA GLY A 245 12.98 -17.24 32.31
C GLY A 245 11.59 -17.74 32.70
N TYR A 246 11.01 -18.65 31.91
CA TYR A 246 9.71 -19.31 32.17
C TYR A 246 9.82 -20.62 32.93
N GLY A 247 11.02 -20.98 33.40
CA GLY A 247 11.27 -22.16 34.21
C GLY A 247 11.46 -23.47 33.42
N LEU A 248 11.63 -23.37 32.10
CA LEU A 248 11.98 -24.50 31.24
C LEU A 248 13.50 -24.75 31.24
N ASN A 249 13.91 -25.94 30.80
CA ASN A 249 15.30 -26.30 30.52
C ASN A 249 15.52 -26.59 29.02
N PRO A 250 15.49 -25.56 28.14
CA PRO A 250 15.61 -25.71 26.70
C PRO A 250 17.01 -26.14 26.22
N ALA A 251 17.07 -26.92 25.14
CA ALA A 251 18.30 -27.22 24.40
C ALA A 251 18.12 -27.19 22.88
N ILE A 252 19.20 -26.90 22.14
CA ILE A 252 19.21 -26.89 20.67
C ILE A 252 19.95 -28.13 20.17
N TYR A 253 19.35 -28.84 19.21
CA TYR A 253 19.93 -29.96 18.50
C TYR A 253 19.90 -29.71 17.00
N THR A 254 20.91 -30.22 16.29
CA THR A 254 21.02 -30.01 14.84
C THR A 254 20.58 -31.25 14.06
N MET A 255 19.96 -31.04 12.90
CA MET A 255 19.67 -32.14 11.98
C MET A 255 20.94 -32.83 11.49
N GLU A 256 22.07 -32.13 11.40
CA GLU A 256 23.37 -32.70 11.06
C GLU A 256 23.85 -33.72 12.11
N ASP A 257 23.77 -33.36 13.40
CA ASP A 257 24.14 -34.26 14.50
C ASP A 257 23.21 -35.47 14.54
N ILE A 258 21.89 -35.25 14.48
CA ILE A 258 20.86 -36.30 14.48
C ILE A 258 21.09 -37.26 13.31
N ASN A 259 21.31 -36.74 12.09
CA ASN A 259 21.53 -37.57 10.91
C ASN A 259 22.80 -38.43 11.01
N SER A 260 23.80 -37.97 11.77
CA SER A 260 25.07 -38.66 11.96
C SER A 260 25.03 -39.75 13.04
N GLU A 261 24.28 -39.53 14.12
CA GLU A 261 24.25 -40.41 15.30
C GLU A 261 23.10 -41.44 15.26
N TYR A 262 22.00 -41.13 14.57
CA TYR A 262 20.80 -41.99 14.54
C TYR A 262 20.70 -42.84 13.27
N ILE A 263 20.22 -44.07 13.45
CA ILE A 263 19.86 -44.99 12.37
C ILE A 263 18.36 -44.83 12.10
N GLY A 264 17.99 -44.83 10.82
CA GLY A 264 16.62 -44.77 10.35
C GLY A 264 16.58 -44.96 8.84
N VAL A 265 15.38 -45.21 8.29
CA VAL A 265 15.16 -45.37 6.85
C VAL A 265 15.51 -44.07 6.08
N ASP A 266 15.17 -42.93 6.67
CA ASP A 266 15.43 -41.59 6.15
C ASP A 266 15.65 -40.59 7.32
N SER A 267 15.80 -39.30 7.00
CA SER A 267 16.03 -38.25 8.00
C SER A 267 14.84 -38.02 8.93
N ALA A 268 13.61 -38.18 8.47
CA ALA A 268 12.42 -38.06 9.31
C ALA A 268 12.35 -39.21 10.33
N ASP A 269 12.66 -40.44 9.92
CA ASP A 269 12.72 -41.60 10.82
C ASP A 269 13.84 -41.43 11.87
N LYS A 270 15.02 -40.94 11.46
CA LYS A 270 16.10 -40.59 12.39
C LYS A 270 15.71 -39.51 13.40
N LEU A 271 15.05 -38.46 12.95
CA LEU A 271 14.53 -37.39 13.80
C LEU A 271 13.53 -37.93 14.83
N ARG A 272 12.56 -38.73 14.39
CA ARG A 272 11.60 -39.36 15.30
C ARG A 272 12.29 -40.27 16.32
N ASN A 273 13.27 -41.07 15.89
CA ASN A 273 14.05 -41.93 16.79
C ASN A 273 14.84 -41.12 17.85
N PHE A 274 15.37 -39.94 17.47
CA PHE A 274 15.98 -39.02 18.43
C PHE A 274 14.98 -38.52 19.47
N ILE A 275 13.78 -38.10 19.04
CA ILE A 275 12.73 -37.62 19.96
C ILE A 275 12.26 -38.76 20.89
N ILE A 276 12.16 -40.00 20.40
CA ILE A 276 11.87 -41.19 21.22
C ILE A 276 12.92 -41.40 22.31
N ASP A 277 14.22 -41.36 21.94
CA ASP A 277 15.32 -41.51 22.90
C ASP A 277 15.26 -40.38 23.96
N ALA A 278 15.11 -39.13 23.53
CA ALA A 278 14.97 -37.96 24.40
C ALA A 278 13.81 -38.12 25.40
N TYR A 279 12.62 -38.46 24.89
CA TYR A 279 11.42 -38.66 25.70
C TYR A 279 11.59 -39.79 26.73
N THR A 280 12.08 -40.96 26.28
CA THR A 280 12.18 -42.14 27.15
C THR A 280 13.28 -42.02 28.20
N VAL A 281 14.44 -41.44 27.85
CA VAL A 281 15.59 -41.25 28.76
C VAL A 281 15.28 -40.19 29.81
N TRP A 282 14.79 -39.02 29.42
CA TRP A 282 14.55 -37.90 30.34
C TRP A 282 13.30 -38.04 31.19
N ASN A 283 12.38 -38.91 30.81
CA ASN A 283 11.14 -39.14 31.56
C ASN A 283 11.34 -39.56 33.04
N SER A 284 12.48 -40.13 33.42
CA SER A 284 12.77 -40.46 34.82
C SER A 284 13.40 -39.33 35.63
N THR A 285 13.62 -38.17 35.01
CA THR A 285 14.29 -37.01 35.61
C THR A 285 13.28 -35.95 36.08
N SER A 286 13.77 -34.83 36.62
CA SER A 286 12.92 -33.70 37.03
C SER A 286 12.40 -32.84 35.87
N THR A 287 12.93 -33.02 34.66
CA THR A 287 12.62 -32.23 33.45
C THR A 287 12.32 -33.17 32.27
N PRO A 288 11.17 -33.88 32.31
CA PRO A 288 10.76 -34.75 31.21
C PRO A 288 10.43 -33.94 29.95
N LEU A 289 10.73 -34.47 28.76
CA LEU A 289 10.41 -33.82 27.49
C LEU A 289 8.90 -33.60 27.33
N GLU A 290 8.51 -32.35 27.05
CA GLU A 290 7.12 -31.96 26.80
C GLU A 290 6.94 -31.26 25.44
N TYR A 291 7.90 -30.41 25.04
CA TYR A 291 7.76 -29.57 23.86
C TYR A 291 8.93 -29.74 22.89
N VAL A 292 8.62 -29.71 21.59
CA VAL A 292 9.61 -29.72 20.52
C VAL A 292 9.26 -28.61 19.53
N LEU A 293 10.22 -27.72 19.29
CA LEU A 293 10.13 -26.70 18.25
C LEU A 293 11.01 -27.09 17.06
N LEU A 294 10.39 -27.27 15.90
CA LEU A 294 11.06 -27.52 14.63
C LEU A 294 11.42 -26.16 14.00
N GLY A 295 12.68 -25.76 14.12
CA GLY A 295 13.21 -24.50 13.61
C GLY A 295 13.74 -24.68 12.19
N GLY A 296 12.84 -24.72 11.21
CA GLY A 296 13.20 -24.78 9.79
C GLY A 296 12.05 -25.22 8.92
N ASP A 297 12.14 -24.86 7.65
CA ASP A 297 11.27 -25.41 6.61
C ASP A 297 11.66 -26.86 6.25
N ASP A 298 10.97 -27.49 5.30
CA ASP A 298 11.10 -28.91 4.96
C ASP A 298 12.51 -29.30 4.45
N GLU A 299 13.28 -28.37 3.88
CA GLU A 299 14.64 -28.62 3.43
C GLU A 299 15.67 -28.60 4.57
N ILE A 300 15.31 -27.99 5.72
CA ILE A 300 16.15 -27.93 6.92
C ILE A 300 15.73 -29.01 7.91
N VAL A 301 14.43 -29.09 8.22
CA VAL A 301 13.86 -30.07 9.15
C VAL A 301 12.81 -30.89 8.41
N PRO A 302 13.05 -32.20 8.19
CA PRO A 302 12.26 -33.01 7.27
C PRO A 302 10.81 -33.15 7.73
N LEU A 303 9.91 -33.36 6.76
CA LEU A 303 8.53 -33.73 6.98
C LEU A 303 8.31 -35.25 6.86
N ARG A 304 7.14 -35.73 7.30
CA ARG A 304 6.61 -37.05 6.96
C ARG A 304 5.31 -36.91 6.17
N LEU A 305 5.23 -37.59 5.03
CA LEU A 305 3.98 -37.73 4.27
C LEU A 305 3.17 -38.91 4.81
N LEU A 306 1.93 -38.66 5.24
CA LEU A 306 1.02 -39.67 5.77
C LEU A 306 -0.10 -39.99 4.78
N TYR A 307 -0.38 -41.27 4.56
CA TYR A 307 -1.32 -41.74 3.56
C TYR A 307 -2.76 -41.80 4.09
N VAL A 308 -3.70 -41.22 3.32
CA VAL A 308 -5.14 -41.35 3.57
C VAL A 308 -5.92 -41.44 2.26
N ASN A 309 -6.94 -42.31 2.21
CA ASN A 309 -7.94 -42.33 1.14
C ASN A 309 -9.32 -41.93 1.70
N ALA A 310 -9.66 -40.65 1.54
CA ALA A 310 -10.91 -40.06 2.01
C ALA A 310 -11.96 -40.04 0.88
N GLY A 311 -12.78 -41.09 0.82
CA GLY A 311 -13.89 -41.18 -0.14
C GLY A 311 -13.46 -41.19 -1.62
N GLY A 312 -12.28 -41.74 -1.92
CA GLY A 312 -11.69 -41.73 -3.26
C GLY A 312 -10.68 -40.60 -3.50
N THR A 313 -10.59 -39.62 -2.58
CA THR A 313 -9.54 -38.60 -2.58
C THR A 313 -8.31 -39.18 -1.88
N ILE A 314 -7.23 -39.37 -2.64
CA ILE A 314 -5.97 -39.91 -2.12
C ILE A 314 -5.06 -38.75 -1.72
N GLY A 315 -4.57 -38.77 -0.49
CA GLY A 315 -3.65 -37.78 0.06
C GLY A 315 -2.37 -38.42 0.58
N TYR A 316 -1.25 -37.76 0.31
CA TYR A 316 0.01 -37.90 1.00
C TYR A 316 0.21 -36.59 1.75
N ILE A 317 -0.11 -36.59 3.05
CA ILE A 317 -0.31 -35.39 3.84
C ILE A 317 0.99 -35.07 4.59
N PRO A 318 1.66 -33.94 4.31
CA PRO A 318 2.76 -33.45 5.14
C PRO A 318 2.29 -33.26 6.56
N SER A 319 2.99 -33.88 7.51
CA SER A 319 2.58 -33.90 8.89
C SER A 319 3.75 -33.86 9.85
N ASP A 320 3.68 -32.92 10.79
CA ASP A 320 4.51 -32.90 11.98
C ASP A 320 3.96 -33.82 13.09
N PHE A 321 2.74 -34.34 12.94
CA PHE A 321 2.12 -35.23 13.93
C PHE A 321 2.91 -36.54 14.11
N TYR A 322 3.59 -37.01 13.06
CA TYR A 322 4.49 -38.16 13.11
C TYR A 322 5.61 -38.02 14.17
N PHE A 323 6.06 -36.79 14.44
CA PHE A 323 7.07 -36.50 15.46
C PHE A 323 6.49 -36.32 16.86
N SER A 324 5.17 -36.24 16.97
CA SER A 324 4.43 -35.99 18.21
C SER A 324 3.98 -37.30 18.87
N ALA A 325 3.47 -38.24 18.07
CA ALA A 325 3.06 -39.58 18.50
C ALA A 325 4.23 -40.56 18.32
N LEU A 326 4.87 -40.89 19.43
CA LEU A 326 6.13 -41.61 19.57
C LEU A 326 5.93 -43.11 19.80
N ASP A 327 4.75 -43.51 20.30
CA ASP A 327 4.32 -44.90 20.39
C ASP A 327 3.88 -45.45 19.00
N GLY A 328 3.56 -46.75 18.94
CA GLY A 328 3.02 -47.41 17.74
C GLY A 328 4.04 -47.63 16.61
N ASN A 329 3.53 -48.14 15.47
CA ASN A 329 4.30 -48.28 14.25
C ASN A 329 3.59 -47.53 13.12
N TRP A 330 4.34 -46.72 12.39
CA TRP A 330 3.80 -45.86 11.32
C TRP A 330 4.07 -46.43 9.93
N ASN A 331 4.73 -47.58 9.83
CA ASN A 331 4.97 -48.34 8.60
C ASN A 331 5.25 -49.82 8.96
N ALA A 332 4.22 -50.52 9.45
CA ALA A 332 4.39 -51.88 9.98
C ALA A 332 4.52 -52.94 8.89
N ASP A 333 3.93 -52.71 7.72
CA ASP A 333 4.03 -53.62 6.59
C ASP A 333 5.23 -53.34 5.67
N GLY A 334 5.89 -52.18 5.85
CA GLY A 334 7.11 -51.78 5.16
C GLY A 334 6.89 -51.25 3.75
N ASP A 335 5.69 -50.74 3.44
CA ASP A 335 5.37 -50.08 2.18
C ASP A 335 5.65 -48.56 2.20
N ASP A 336 5.22 -47.81 1.17
CA ASP A 336 5.46 -46.37 1.05
C ASP A 336 4.30 -45.51 1.60
N LYS A 337 3.31 -46.10 2.28
CA LYS A 337 2.09 -45.43 2.76
C LYS A 337 2.04 -45.33 4.28
N TYR A 338 2.88 -44.48 4.81
CA TYR A 338 2.98 -44.29 6.24
C TYR A 338 1.64 -43.87 6.88
N GLY A 339 1.27 -44.53 7.98
CA GLY A 339 0.10 -44.18 8.78
C GLY A 339 -1.23 -44.66 8.20
N GLU A 340 -1.23 -45.66 7.31
CA GLU A 340 -2.47 -46.36 6.98
C GLU A 340 -2.92 -47.27 8.14
N LEU A 341 -4.18 -47.72 8.16
CA LEU A 341 -4.71 -48.44 9.33
C LEU A 341 -4.02 -49.80 9.52
N GLU A 342 -3.48 -50.37 8.44
CA GLU A 342 -2.69 -51.59 8.42
C GLU A 342 -1.36 -51.45 9.20
N ASP A 343 -0.89 -50.22 9.45
CA ASP A 343 0.32 -49.95 10.21
C ASP A 343 0.16 -50.04 11.73
N ASP A 344 -1.09 -50.01 12.25
CA ASP A 344 -1.38 -49.76 13.67
C ASP A 344 -0.75 -48.44 14.18
N PRO A 345 -0.97 -47.30 13.48
CA PRO A 345 -0.44 -46.01 13.91
C PRO A 345 -1.07 -45.61 15.23
N ASP A 346 -0.24 -45.07 16.12
CA ASP A 346 -0.70 -44.51 17.38
C ASP A 346 -1.08 -43.04 17.20
N PHE A 347 -2.28 -42.68 17.66
CA PHE A 347 -2.81 -41.33 17.48
C PHE A 347 -2.74 -40.48 18.75
N ILE A 348 -2.13 -40.95 19.85
CA ILE A 348 -2.01 -40.14 21.07
C ILE A 348 -0.63 -39.48 21.12
N PRO A 349 -0.53 -38.14 21.05
CA PRO A 349 0.76 -37.47 21.07
C PRO A 349 1.42 -37.49 22.46
N GLU A 350 2.69 -37.87 22.52
CA GLU A 350 3.54 -37.77 23.72
C GLU A 350 4.00 -36.34 23.99
N VAL A 351 4.46 -35.64 22.95
CA VAL A 351 5.04 -34.30 23.03
C VAL A 351 4.26 -33.31 22.16
N ALA A 352 4.23 -32.03 22.55
CA ALA A 352 3.66 -30.97 21.74
C ALA A 352 4.67 -30.48 20.70
N ILE A 353 4.26 -30.44 19.42
CA ILE A 353 5.10 -29.97 18.30
C ILE A 353 4.60 -28.61 17.83
N GLY A 354 5.53 -27.69 17.58
CA GLY A 354 5.32 -26.53 16.72
C GLY A 354 6.50 -26.34 15.76
N ARG A 355 6.30 -25.57 14.69
CA ARG A 355 7.30 -25.32 13.64
C ARG A 355 7.45 -23.83 13.35
N ILE A 356 8.68 -23.37 13.14
CA ILE A 356 8.94 -22.08 12.48
C ILE A 356 9.45 -22.42 11.08
N PRO A 357 8.62 -22.32 10.02
CA PRO A 357 8.97 -22.72 8.66
C PRO A 357 9.79 -21.61 7.99
N GLY A 358 11.03 -21.43 8.44
CA GLY A 358 11.96 -20.44 7.90
C GLY A 358 13.14 -21.11 7.20
N ASP A 359 13.59 -20.53 6.09
CA ASP A 359 14.74 -20.99 5.30
C ASP A 359 15.97 -20.06 5.40
N VAL A 360 15.79 -18.83 5.91
CA VAL A 360 16.82 -17.80 6.08
C VAL A 360 16.79 -17.15 7.47
N GLU A 361 17.91 -16.53 7.88
CA GLU A 361 18.08 -15.95 9.23
C GLU A 361 16.97 -14.96 9.62
N VAL A 362 16.55 -14.08 8.70
CA VAL A 362 15.51 -13.08 8.96
C VAL A 362 14.14 -13.70 9.27
N ASN A 363 13.81 -14.84 8.68
CA ASN A 363 12.54 -15.53 8.90
C ASN A 363 12.40 -15.98 10.37
N PHE A 364 13.47 -16.57 10.91
CA PHE A 364 13.52 -16.99 12.31
C PHE A 364 13.46 -15.79 13.26
N ILE A 365 14.26 -14.75 12.99
CA ILE A 365 14.28 -13.54 13.83
C ILE A 365 12.89 -12.92 13.92
N ASN A 366 12.19 -12.77 12.79
CA ASN A 366 10.84 -12.21 12.75
C ASN A 366 9.85 -13.05 13.57
N ALA A 367 9.79 -14.37 13.33
CA ALA A 367 8.88 -15.25 14.04
C ALA A 367 9.13 -15.25 15.56
N LEU A 368 10.39 -15.33 15.99
CA LEU A 368 10.77 -15.31 17.41
C LEU A 368 10.45 -13.95 18.06
N ASN A 369 10.70 -12.84 17.37
CA ASN A 369 10.35 -11.50 17.86
C ASN A 369 8.84 -11.35 18.05
N LYS A 370 8.02 -11.88 17.13
CA LYS A 370 6.55 -11.85 17.28
C LYS A 370 6.10 -12.65 18.51
N ILE A 371 6.66 -13.84 18.74
CA ILE A 371 6.38 -14.68 19.92
C ILE A 371 6.75 -13.95 21.22
N ILE A 372 7.95 -13.38 21.29
CA ILE A 372 8.42 -12.64 22.47
C ILE A 372 7.55 -11.40 22.69
N SER A 373 7.29 -10.59 21.65
CA SER A 373 6.48 -9.38 21.73
C SER A 373 5.06 -9.67 22.18
N TYR A 374 4.41 -10.68 21.60
CA TYR A 374 3.10 -11.15 22.01
C TYR A 374 3.06 -11.51 23.50
N THR A 375 4.11 -12.16 24.00
CA THR A 375 4.15 -12.66 25.37
C THR A 375 4.46 -11.56 26.39
N GLU A 376 5.42 -10.69 26.10
CA GLU A 376 5.97 -9.70 27.04
C GLU A 376 5.23 -8.36 27.03
N ILE A 377 4.58 -8.01 25.91
CA ILE A 377 3.95 -6.70 25.72
C ILE A 377 2.49 -6.90 25.33
N PRO A 378 1.58 -7.12 26.29
CA PRO A 378 0.15 -7.23 26.01
C PRO A 378 -0.36 -5.97 25.30
N LYS A 379 -1.19 -6.16 24.27
CA LYS A 379 -1.71 -5.10 23.40
C LYS A 379 -3.24 -5.19 23.28
N PRO A 380 -3.92 -4.09 22.91
CA PRO A 380 -5.38 -4.06 22.77
C PRO A 380 -5.94 -5.12 21.82
N ALA A 381 -5.21 -5.50 20.77
CA ALA A 381 -5.61 -6.59 19.88
C ALA A 381 -5.93 -7.90 20.61
N LEU A 382 -5.31 -8.18 21.77
CA LEU A 382 -5.56 -9.39 22.56
C LEU A 382 -7.00 -9.52 23.04
N GLU A 383 -7.75 -8.42 23.11
CA GLU A 383 -9.17 -8.39 23.49
C GLU A 383 -10.08 -8.38 22.25
N LYS A 384 -9.55 -8.67 21.06
CA LYS A 384 -10.33 -8.81 19.83
C LYS A 384 -10.40 -10.27 19.36
N ALA A 385 -11.59 -10.72 18.99
CA ALA A 385 -11.80 -11.97 18.28
C ALA A 385 -12.45 -11.70 16.92
N CYS A 386 -11.74 -12.05 15.85
CA CYS A 386 -12.09 -11.77 14.47
C CYS A 386 -12.46 -13.05 13.72
N MET A 387 -13.64 -13.07 13.13
CA MET A 387 -14.21 -14.22 12.44
C MET A 387 -14.36 -13.93 10.96
N VAL A 388 -13.77 -14.77 10.11
CA VAL A 388 -13.80 -14.60 8.65
C VAL A 388 -14.52 -15.77 8.01
N GLY A 389 -15.58 -15.49 7.25
CA GLY A 389 -16.48 -16.51 6.72
C GLY A 389 -16.88 -16.25 5.27
N GLU A 390 -16.43 -17.11 4.36
CA GLU A 390 -16.70 -17.01 2.91
C GLU A 390 -17.87 -17.93 2.49
N ASN A 391 -18.34 -17.80 1.25
CA ASN A 391 -19.23 -18.79 0.64
C ASN A 391 -18.42 -20.06 0.33
N LEU A 392 -18.84 -21.22 0.84
CA LEU A 392 -18.20 -22.51 0.55
C LEU A 392 -18.90 -23.27 -0.58
N ASN A 393 -20.22 -23.08 -0.70
CA ASN A 393 -21.03 -23.73 -1.73
C ASN A 393 -22.34 -22.98 -1.95
N TRP A 394 -22.83 -23.01 -3.19
CA TRP A 394 -24.13 -22.42 -3.57
C TRP A 394 -25.27 -23.43 -3.57
N ASN A 395 -25.00 -24.73 -3.65
CA ASN A 395 -26.05 -25.74 -3.70
C ASN A 395 -25.64 -27.08 -3.02
N PRO A 396 -26.13 -27.35 -1.79
CA PRO A 396 -26.87 -26.43 -0.93
C PRO A 396 -25.99 -25.24 -0.50
N VAL A 397 -26.63 -24.09 -0.26
CA VAL A 397 -25.94 -22.90 0.24
C VAL A 397 -25.25 -23.25 1.55
N THR A 398 -23.95 -22.97 1.63
CA THR A 398 -23.12 -23.25 2.81
C THR A 398 -22.19 -22.07 3.05
N TRP A 399 -22.34 -21.42 4.20
CA TRP A 399 -21.55 -20.24 4.57
C TRP A 399 -20.52 -20.60 5.63
N GLY A 400 -19.27 -20.19 5.43
CA GLY A 400 -18.24 -20.24 6.46
C GLY A 400 -18.60 -19.39 7.67
N GLY A 401 -19.39 -18.32 7.49
CA GLY A 401 -19.94 -17.55 8.61
C GLY A 401 -20.76 -18.40 9.59
N ASP A 402 -21.49 -19.42 9.13
CA ASP A 402 -22.30 -20.28 10.01
C ASP A 402 -21.38 -21.15 10.89
N TYR A 403 -20.22 -21.55 10.37
CA TYR A 403 -19.18 -22.26 11.11
C TYR A 403 -18.53 -21.34 12.15
N LYS A 404 -18.36 -20.05 11.85
CA LYS A 404 -17.71 -19.10 12.76
C LYS A 404 -18.65 -18.61 13.87
N ASP A 405 -19.94 -18.49 13.63
CA ASP A 405 -20.92 -18.22 14.69
C ASP A 405 -20.92 -19.32 15.76
N ASP A 406 -20.72 -20.57 15.34
CA ASP A 406 -20.56 -21.70 16.26
C ASP A 406 -19.26 -21.58 17.09
N ILE A 407 -18.16 -21.10 16.51
CA ILE A 407 -16.92 -20.82 17.26
C ILE A 407 -17.10 -19.64 18.22
N LEU A 408 -17.76 -18.54 17.81
CA LEU A 408 -18.03 -17.39 18.69
C LEU A 408 -18.76 -17.81 19.96
N SER A 409 -19.71 -18.76 19.86
CA SER A 409 -20.43 -19.28 21.03
C SER A 409 -19.57 -20.00 22.07
N ARG A 410 -18.28 -20.25 21.77
CA ARG A 410 -17.29 -20.88 22.65
C ARG A 410 -16.26 -19.89 23.20
N ILE A 411 -16.24 -18.67 22.68
CA ILE A 411 -15.33 -17.61 23.15
C ILE A 411 -16.07 -16.79 24.22
N PRO A 412 -15.46 -16.52 25.38
CA PRO A 412 -16.10 -15.72 26.42
C PRO A 412 -16.30 -14.27 25.98
N GLU A 413 -17.55 -13.85 25.84
CA GLU A 413 -17.96 -12.48 25.46
C GLU A 413 -17.45 -11.41 26.45
N ASP A 414 -17.24 -11.76 27.72
CA ASP A 414 -16.75 -10.82 28.73
C ASP A 414 -15.27 -10.43 28.52
N ASN A 415 -14.50 -11.24 27.77
CA ASN A 415 -13.06 -11.06 27.55
C ASN A 415 -12.69 -10.55 26.15
N TYR A 416 -13.62 -10.63 25.19
CA TYR A 416 -13.33 -10.35 23.78
C TYR A 416 -14.42 -9.53 23.10
N HIS A 417 -13.98 -8.53 22.34
CA HIS A 417 -14.77 -7.77 21.38
C HIS A 417 -14.83 -8.52 20.04
N PHE A 418 -16.03 -8.82 19.56
CA PHE A 418 -16.23 -9.65 18.37
C PHE A 418 -16.33 -8.82 17.08
N TYR A 419 -15.55 -9.21 16.08
CA TYR A 419 -15.56 -8.63 14.74
C TYR A 419 -15.81 -9.72 13.70
N THR A 420 -16.78 -9.51 12.81
CA THR A 420 -17.16 -10.52 11.80
C THR A 420 -16.99 -9.96 10.38
N LEU A 421 -16.23 -10.67 9.55
CA LEU A 421 -16.06 -10.43 8.12
C LEU A 421 -16.69 -11.58 7.35
N TYR A 422 -18.01 -11.49 7.14
CA TYR A 422 -18.81 -12.53 6.51
C TYR A 422 -19.29 -12.11 5.12
N GLN A 423 -19.06 -12.97 4.13
CA GLN A 423 -19.52 -12.74 2.77
C GLN A 423 -21.05 -12.73 2.67
N ARG A 424 -21.75 -13.55 3.47
CA ARG A 424 -23.22 -13.55 3.54
C ARG A 424 -23.82 -12.22 3.99
N ASP A 425 -23.08 -11.46 4.79
CA ASP A 425 -23.52 -10.21 5.41
C ASP A 425 -22.93 -8.97 4.69
N GLY A 426 -22.15 -9.16 3.63
CA GLY A 426 -21.52 -8.08 2.86
C GLY A 426 -20.39 -7.35 3.58
N THR A 427 -19.88 -7.91 4.69
CA THR A 427 -18.81 -7.31 5.52
C THR A 427 -17.42 -7.79 5.11
N TYR A 428 -17.33 -8.91 4.38
CA TYR A 428 -16.09 -9.45 3.86
C TYR A 428 -15.61 -8.70 2.60
N SER A 429 -14.36 -8.27 2.61
CA SER A 429 -13.59 -7.85 1.43
C SER A 429 -12.10 -8.08 1.69
N GLU A 430 -11.30 -8.19 0.62
CA GLU A 430 -9.83 -8.30 0.75
C GLU A 430 -9.24 -7.14 1.56
N GLN A 431 -9.74 -5.91 1.34
CA GLN A 431 -9.29 -4.74 2.10
C GLN A 431 -9.65 -4.86 3.59
N ALA A 432 -10.87 -5.27 3.93
CA ALA A 432 -11.27 -5.44 5.33
C ALA A 432 -10.42 -6.50 6.07
N VAL A 433 -10.00 -7.56 5.38
CA VAL A 433 -9.07 -8.56 5.94
C VAL A 433 -7.68 -7.97 6.14
N LYS A 434 -7.18 -7.18 5.18
CA LYS A 434 -5.89 -6.48 5.31
C LYS A 434 -5.91 -5.50 6.49
N ASP A 435 -7.00 -4.75 6.66
CA ASP A 435 -7.17 -3.81 7.76
C ASP A 435 -7.24 -4.56 9.10
N MET A 436 -7.97 -5.67 9.18
CA MET A 436 -8.02 -6.54 10.36
C MET A 436 -6.62 -7.02 10.78
N LEU A 437 -5.79 -7.45 9.82
CA LEU A 437 -4.43 -7.93 10.09
C LEU A 437 -3.48 -6.79 10.48
N ASN A 438 -3.52 -5.66 9.76
CA ASN A 438 -2.68 -4.50 10.08
C ASN A 438 -3.03 -3.86 11.43
N ASN A 439 -4.31 -3.83 11.80
CA ASN A 439 -4.78 -3.30 13.08
C ASN A 439 -4.61 -4.28 14.25
N GLY A 440 -4.20 -5.53 13.97
CA GLY A 440 -4.03 -6.59 14.93
C GLY A 440 -5.34 -7.20 15.44
N CYS A 441 -5.31 -8.51 15.68
CA CYS A 441 -6.39 -9.25 16.34
C CYS A 441 -5.81 -10.43 17.14
N GLY A 442 -6.29 -10.65 18.35
CA GLY A 442 -5.78 -11.65 19.28
C GLY A 442 -6.19 -13.07 18.90
N ILE A 443 -7.45 -13.23 18.49
CA ILE A 443 -7.98 -14.48 17.93
C ILE A 443 -8.50 -14.21 16.54
N MET A 444 -7.95 -14.91 15.55
CA MET A 444 -8.43 -14.89 14.17
C MET A 444 -8.87 -16.30 13.80
N ASN A 445 -10.09 -16.45 13.31
CA ASN A 445 -10.57 -17.76 12.87
C ASN A 445 -11.27 -17.66 11.51
N ASN A 446 -10.89 -18.54 10.59
CA ASN A 446 -11.33 -18.53 9.20
C ASN A 446 -11.95 -19.86 8.75
N MET A 447 -13.09 -19.74 8.06
CA MET A 447 -13.63 -20.78 7.19
C MET A 447 -13.94 -20.21 5.81
N GLY A 448 -13.20 -20.67 4.81
CA GLY A 448 -13.30 -20.18 3.44
C GLY A 448 -12.51 -20.99 2.44
N HIS A 449 -12.57 -20.57 1.18
CA HIS A 449 -11.75 -21.16 0.12
C HIS A 449 -10.31 -20.65 0.26
N ALA A 450 -9.35 -21.57 0.26
CA ALA A 450 -7.93 -21.23 0.34
C ALA A 450 -7.10 -22.18 -0.53
N ASN A 451 -5.84 -21.82 -0.77
CA ASN A 451 -4.78 -22.70 -1.23
C ASN A 451 -3.43 -22.18 -0.69
N TYR A 452 -2.31 -22.80 -1.09
CA TYR A 452 -0.97 -22.36 -0.69
C TYR A 452 -0.67 -20.91 -1.07
N TRP A 453 -1.33 -20.35 -2.10
CA TRP A 453 -1.10 -18.99 -2.58
C TRP A 453 -2.12 -17.97 -2.06
N ILE A 454 -3.27 -18.40 -1.54
CA ILE A 454 -4.31 -17.46 -1.10
C ILE A 454 -5.04 -17.94 0.15
N LEU A 455 -5.17 -17.04 1.14
CA LEU A 455 -5.96 -17.24 2.34
C LEU A 455 -6.70 -15.94 2.66
N MET A 456 -8.05 -15.96 2.69
CA MET A 456 -8.87 -14.77 2.95
C MET A 456 -8.60 -13.58 2.01
N GLY A 457 -8.20 -13.87 0.76
CA GLY A 457 -7.77 -12.84 -0.20
C GLY A 457 -6.31 -12.38 -0.06
N ILE A 458 -5.57 -12.89 0.92
CA ILE A 458 -4.16 -12.54 1.14
C ILE A 458 -3.26 -13.51 0.37
N SER A 459 -2.28 -12.98 -0.36
CA SER A 459 -1.23 -13.77 -1.01
C SER A 459 0.10 -13.68 -0.26
N PRO A 460 1.07 -14.58 -0.51
CA PRO A 460 2.43 -14.47 0.03
C PRO A 460 3.06 -13.09 -0.18
N THR A 461 2.90 -12.49 -1.36
CA THR A 461 3.42 -11.15 -1.68
C THR A 461 2.80 -10.04 -0.82
N TYR A 462 1.53 -10.19 -0.42
CA TYR A 462 0.89 -9.24 0.50
C TYR A 462 1.22 -9.54 1.96
N ALA A 463 1.45 -10.80 2.33
CA ALA A 463 1.86 -11.15 3.68
C ALA A 463 3.15 -10.44 4.10
N ASP A 464 4.11 -10.29 3.17
CA ASP A 464 5.36 -9.53 3.38
C ASP A 464 5.16 -8.01 3.59
N GLN A 465 3.99 -7.48 3.28
CA GLN A 465 3.68 -6.04 3.39
C GLN A 465 3.01 -5.66 4.71
N PHE A 466 2.61 -6.64 5.53
CA PHE A 466 2.01 -6.35 6.83
C PHE A 466 3.03 -5.72 7.77
N THR A 467 2.59 -4.67 8.47
CA THR A 467 3.43 -3.89 9.39
C THR A 467 2.86 -3.85 10.80
N ASN A 468 1.85 -4.67 11.11
CA ASN A 468 1.28 -4.78 12.45
C ASN A 468 2.35 -5.16 13.48
N ASN A 469 2.25 -4.55 14.65
CA ASN A 469 3.05 -4.86 15.83
C ASN A 469 2.21 -5.45 16.98
N GLU A 470 0.93 -5.70 16.72
CA GLU A 470 0.00 -6.40 17.60
C GLU A 470 -0.33 -7.76 16.97
N TYR A 471 -0.05 -8.83 17.70
CA TYR A 471 -0.06 -10.19 17.17
C TYR A 471 -1.10 -11.06 17.87
N GLY A 472 -1.50 -12.15 17.23
CA GLY A 472 -2.43 -13.13 17.79
C GLY A 472 -2.33 -14.49 17.12
N LEU A 473 -3.25 -15.39 17.48
CA LEU A 473 -3.39 -16.71 16.88
C LEU A 473 -4.32 -16.64 15.66
N MET A 474 -3.90 -17.22 14.55
CA MET A 474 -4.77 -17.49 13.41
C MET A 474 -5.07 -18.98 13.29
N TYR A 475 -6.36 -19.34 13.25
CA TYR A 475 -6.83 -20.69 12.98
C TYR A 475 -7.58 -20.71 11.65
N SER A 476 -7.21 -21.55 10.70
CA SER A 476 -7.92 -21.67 9.41
C SER A 476 -8.29 -23.10 9.08
N GLN A 477 -9.52 -23.27 8.60
CA GLN A 477 -10.03 -24.52 8.06
C GLN A 477 -9.93 -24.60 6.53
N GLY A 478 -9.35 -23.58 5.88
CA GLY A 478 -9.22 -23.54 4.42
C GLY A 478 -8.29 -24.63 3.87
N CYS A 479 -8.33 -24.84 2.56
CA CYS A 479 -7.46 -25.79 1.87
C CYS A 479 -6.02 -25.25 1.73
N LEU A 480 -5.02 -26.04 2.11
CA LEU A 480 -3.60 -25.84 1.82
C LEU A 480 -2.94 -24.49 2.26
N PRO A 481 -3.45 -23.68 3.21
CA PRO A 481 -2.74 -22.44 3.54
C PRO A 481 -1.35 -22.71 4.15
N ALA A 482 -1.16 -23.88 4.75
CA ALA A 482 0.08 -24.32 5.40
C ALA A 482 0.78 -25.45 4.62
N ALA A 483 0.68 -25.50 3.30
CA ALA A 483 1.35 -26.52 2.48
C ALA A 483 2.85 -26.23 2.31
N PHE A 484 3.61 -26.37 3.41
CA PHE A 484 5.06 -26.10 3.55
C PHE A 484 5.98 -27.05 2.75
N ASP A 485 5.45 -27.73 1.75
CA ASP A 485 6.16 -28.67 0.89
C ASP A 485 5.92 -28.43 -0.61
N GLU A 486 4.92 -27.62 -0.97
CA GLU A 486 4.50 -27.39 -2.36
C GLU A 486 5.27 -26.23 -3.03
N MET A 487 5.81 -25.31 -2.24
CA MET A 487 6.67 -24.21 -2.71
C MET A 487 7.93 -24.17 -1.87
N THR A 488 8.95 -24.93 -2.27
CA THR A 488 10.24 -25.01 -1.57
C THR A 488 11.24 -24.06 -2.24
N SER A 489 11.93 -23.23 -1.44
CA SER A 489 12.98 -22.24 -1.78
C SER A 489 12.60 -20.80 -2.21
N GLN A 490 13.11 -19.82 -1.45
CA GLN A 490 13.48 -18.41 -1.75
C GLN A 490 12.46 -17.48 -2.45
N SER A 491 11.45 -17.97 -3.16
CA SER A 491 10.54 -17.16 -4.00
C SER A 491 9.07 -17.62 -4.02
N GLY A 492 8.74 -18.71 -3.34
CA GLY A 492 7.36 -19.05 -3.00
C GLY A 492 7.42 -19.82 -1.70
N GLU A 493 6.74 -19.35 -0.66
CA GLU A 493 6.34 -20.18 0.47
C GLU A 493 4.81 -20.13 0.50
N ALA A 494 4.18 -21.10 1.15
CA ALA A 494 2.76 -21.02 1.36
C ALA A 494 2.39 -19.76 2.17
N VAL A 495 1.17 -19.26 1.94
CA VAL A 495 0.69 -18.02 2.54
C VAL A 495 0.75 -18.04 4.07
N ALA A 496 0.49 -19.17 4.72
CA ALA A 496 0.60 -19.27 6.18
C ALA A 496 2.04 -19.20 6.68
N GLU A 497 3.00 -19.71 5.92
CA GLU A 497 4.42 -19.63 6.26
C GLU A 497 4.87 -18.18 6.22
N ARG A 498 4.59 -17.48 5.11
CA ARG A 498 4.86 -16.04 4.99
C ARG A 498 4.19 -15.22 6.08
N LEU A 499 2.93 -15.50 6.40
CA LEU A 499 2.22 -14.83 7.49
C LEU A 499 2.94 -14.98 8.85
N VAL A 500 3.60 -16.12 9.12
CA VAL A 500 4.29 -16.36 10.39
C VAL A 500 5.75 -15.88 10.36
N ILE A 501 6.45 -15.89 9.22
CA ILE A 501 7.87 -15.53 9.14
C ILE A 501 8.16 -14.11 8.61
N ALA A 502 7.15 -13.41 8.08
CA ALA A 502 7.26 -11.99 7.76
C ALA A 502 7.32 -11.11 9.03
N VAL A 503 7.66 -9.83 8.84
CA VAL A 503 7.76 -8.83 9.92
C VAL A 503 6.41 -8.63 10.62
N GLY A 504 5.33 -8.53 9.85
CA GLY A 504 3.94 -8.51 10.33
C GLY A 504 3.27 -9.89 10.33
N GLY A 505 1.94 -9.91 10.36
CA GLY A 505 1.11 -11.13 10.38
C GLY A 505 0.83 -11.67 11.79
N PRO A 506 0.23 -12.87 11.91
CA PRO A 506 -0.01 -13.52 13.20
C PRO A 506 1.27 -13.99 13.89
N MET A 507 1.18 -14.24 15.20
CA MET A 507 2.26 -14.85 15.99
C MET A 507 2.33 -16.36 15.77
N ALA A 508 1.17 -17.01 15.65
CA ALA A 508 1.06 -18.43 15.30
C ALA A 508 -0.08 -18.64 14.32
N PHE A 509 0.07 -19.72 13.56
CA PHE A 509 -0.94 -20.20 12.66
C PHE A 509 -1.21 -21.69 12.93
N ILE A 510 -2.49 -22.05 13.02
CA ILE A 510 -2.95 -23.43 13.02
C ILE A 510 -3.84 -23.64 11.80
N GLY A 511 -3.51 -24.62 10.96
CA GLY A 511 -4.31 -24.91 9.79
C GLY A 511 -3.79 -26.07 8.96
N ASN A 512 -4.35 -26.21 7.77
CA ASN A 512 -4.24 -27.42 6.98
C ASN A 512 -3.07 -27.38 5.97
N THR A 513 -2.26 -28.44 5.95
CA THR A 513 -1.27 -28.69 4.88
C THR A 513 -1.92 -29.19 3.59
N ARG A 514 -3.15 -29.73 3.66
CA ARG A 514 -3.93 -30.28 2.55
C ARG A 514 -5.39 -29.78 2.60
N TYR A 515 -6.33 -30.56 2.06
CA TYR A 515 -7.70 -30.12 1.90
C TYR A 515 -8.44 -29.98 3.24
N GLY A 516 -8.95 -28.78 3.51
CA GLY A 516 -9.99 -28.58 4.53
C GLY A 516 -11.31 -29.20 4.09
N TRP A 517 -12.06 -29.80 5.02
CA TRP A 517 -13.27 -30.56 4.74
C TRP A 517 -14.51 -29.96 5.40
N TYR A 518 -15.46 -29.52 4.57
CA TYR A 518 -16.77 -29.02 5.01
C TYR A 518 -17.89 -30.01 4.65
N SER A 519 -19.07 -29.84 5.24
CA SER A 519 -20.28 -30.61 4.90
C SER A 519 -21.33 -29.70 4.26
N PRO A 520 -21.70 -29.89 2.98
CA PRO A 520 -22.66 -29.02 2.32
C PRO A 520 -24.01 -28.93 3.05
N GLY A 521 -24.45 -27.70 3.35
CA GLY A 521 -25.70 -27.40 4.05
C GLY A 521 -25.71 -27.77 5.54
N SER A 522 -24.54 -27.99 6.14
CA SER A 522 -24.36 -28.36 7.54
C SER A 522 -23.07 -27.76 8.10
N ILE A 523 -22.99 -27.57 9.41
CA ILE A 523 -21.74 -27.23 10.13
C ILE A 523 -21.04 -28.46 10.71
N GLU A 524 -21.54 -29.68 10.46
CA GLU A 524 -21.01 -30.92 11.02
C GLU A 524 -19.83 -31.50 10.19
N GLY A 525 -19.05 -30.66 9.52
CA GLY A 525 -17.89 -31.07 8.71
C GLY A 525 -16.70 -31.54 9.56
N PRO A 526 -15.82 -32.41 9.01
CA PRO A 526 -14.63 -32.91 9.74
C PRO A 526 -13.75 -31.80 10.31
N SER A 527 -13.38 -30.79 9.52
CA SER A 527 -12.53 -29.68 9.98
C SER A 527 -13.18 -28.84 11.10
N GLN A 528 -14.53 -28.79 11.17
CA GLN A 528 -15.23 -28.07 12.24
C GLN A 528 -15.14 -28.78 13.57
N GLN A 529 -15.03 -30.11 13.58
CA GLN A 529 -14.89 -30.83 14.84
C GLN A 529 -13.58 -30.47 15.54
N PHE A 530 -12.46 -30.37 14.80
CA PHE A 530 -11.17 -29.96 15.37
C PHE A 530 -11.15 -28.50 15.82
N ASP A 531 -11.80 -27.61 15.06
CA ASP A 531 -11.93 -26.20 15.42
C ASP A 531 -12.73 -26.06 16.73
N ARG A 532 -13.88 -26.73 16.84
CA ARG A 532 -14.68 -26.77 18.08
C ARG A 532 -13.87 -27.27 19.27
N THR A 533 -13.20 -28.42 19.13
CA THR A 533 -12.48 -29.02 20.26
C THR A 533 -11.25 -28.23 20.65
N PHE A 534 -10.60 -27.53 19.71
CA PHE A 534 -9.55 -26.57 20.03
C PHE A 534 -10.09 -25.43 20.90
N PHE A 535 -11.18 -24.77 20.51
CA PHE A 535 -11.73 -23.65 21.28
C PHE A 535 -12.41 -24.10 22.59
N ASP A 536 -13.01 -25.30 22.63
CA ASP A 536 -13.48 -25.91 23.88
C ASP A 536 -12.29 -26.22 24.81
N GLY A 537 -11.18 -26.74 24.28
CA GLY A 537 -9.95 -26.95 25.05
C GLY A 537 -9.41 -25.65 25.65
N LEU A 538 -9.38 -24.58 24.85
CA LEU A 538 -8.87 -23.28 25.28
C LEU A 538 -9.73 -22.63 26.37
N PHE A 539 -11.05 -22.59 26.19
CA PHE A 539 -11.94 -21.79 27.04
C PHE A 539 -12.80 -22.59 28.02
N ALA A 540 -13.19 -23.82 27.70
CA ALA A 540 -13.97 -24.67 28.60
C ALA A 540 -13.08 -25.52 29.51
N GLU A 541 -11.96 -26.02 29.00
CA GLU A 541 -11.02 -26.86 29.75
C GLU A 541 -9.77 -26.11 30.26
N ASP A 542 -9.62 -24.81 29.93
CA ASP A 542 -8.53 -23.93 30.37
C ASP A 542 -7.12 -24.39 29.92
N ILE A 543 -7.02 -25.01 28.74
CA ILE A 543 -5.77 -25.47 28.13
C ILE A 543 -5.20 -24.36 27.25
N LYS A 544 -4.37 -23.49 27.83
CA LYS A 544 -3.92 -22.25 27.17
C LYS A 544 -2.70 -22.38 26.27
N LYS A 545 -1.85 -23.38 26.49
CA LYS A 545 -0.65 -23.60 25.67
C LYS A 545 -1.05 -24.13 24.30
N LEU A 546 -0.58 -23.48 23.24
CA LEU A 546 -1.00 -23.77 21.86
C LEU A 546 -0.80 -25.23 21.47
N GLY A 547 0.36 -25.79 21.78
CA GLY A 547 0.69 -27.17 21.46
C GLY A 547 -0.16 -28.18 22.24
N ASP A 548 -0.40 -27.93 23.53
CA ASP A 548 -1.25 -28.79 24.37
C ASP A 548 -2.72 -28.73 23.91
N CYS A 549 -3.20 -27.55 23.55
CA CYS A 549 -4.56 -27.35 23.06
C CYS A 549 -4.76 -28.01 21.69
N ASN A 550 -3.77 -27.93 20.80
CA ASN A 550 -3.79 -28.63 19.51
C ASN A 550 -3.73 -30.16 19.68
N ASN A 551 -2.98 -30.65 20.68
CA ASN A 551 -2.98 -32.07 21.03
C ASN A 551 -4.32 -32.51 21.63
N TYR A 552 -4.93 -31.69 22.49
CA TYR A 552 -6.24 -31.95 23.07
C TYR A 552 -7.32 -32.07 21.97
N SER A 553 -7.34 -31.15 21.00
CA SER A 553 -8.34 -31.15 19.91
C SER A 553 -8.32 -32.46 19.11
N LYS A 554 -7.13 -33.03 18.92
CA LYS A 554 -6.87 -34.32 18.28
C LYS A 554 -7.29 -35.50 19.17
N VAL A 555 -6.77 -35.56 20.40
CA VAL A 555 -7.04 -36.67 21.33
C VAL A 555 -8.52 -36.81 21.65
N GLU A 556 -9.27 -35.71 21.71
CA GLU A 556 -10.69 -35.81 21.99
C GLU A 556 -11.50 -36.40 20.83
N LEU A 557 -10.98 -36.30 19.60
CA LEU A 557 -11.60 -36.83 18.39
C LEU A 557 -11.03 -38.19 17.96
N ILE A 558 -10.14 -38.79 18.77
CA ILE A 558 -9.44 -40.05 18.44
C ILE A 558 -10.38 -41.22 18.13
N ASN A 559 -11.57 -41.20 18.71
CA ASN A 559 -12.60 -42.20 18.51
C ASN A 559 -13.21 -42.18 17.09
N GLN A 560 -12.87 -41.16 16.31
CA GLN A 560 -13.24 -40.99 14.92
C GLN A 560 -12.03 -41.15 13.97
N ALA A 561 -10.82 -41.40 14.48
CA ALA A 561 -9.60 -41.49 13.66
C ALA A 561 -9.62 -42.64 12.63
N ASN A 562 -10.49 -43.64 12.77
CA ASN A 562 -10.68 -44.67 11.74
C ASN A 562 -11.47 -44.14 10.52
N ASN A 563 -12.28 -43.10 10.68
CA ASN A 563 -12.94 -42.43 9.57
C ASN A 563 -11.89 -41.67 8.76
N ALA A 564 -11.80 -41.95 7.46
CA ALA A 564 -10.75 -41.41 6.62
C ALA A 564 -10.75 -39.87 6.52
N TRP A 565 -11.91 -39.20 6.53
CA TRP A 565 -11.95 -37.74 6.51
C TRP A 565 -11.47 -37.12 7.84
N MET A 566 -11.80 -37.76 8.97
CA MET A 566 -11.29 -37.31 10.28
C MET A 566 -9.79 -37.57 10.40
N ARG A 567 -9.29 -38.72 9.91
CA ARG A 567 -7.86 -39.03 9.87
C ARG A 567 -7.08 -38.06 8.99
N TRP A 568 -7.66 -37.65 7.88
CA TRP A 568 -7.10 -36.62 7.02
C TRP A 568 -6.84 -35.32 7.80
N CYS A 569 -7.87 -34.79 8.47
CA CYS A 569 -7.73 -33.59 9.31
C CYS A 569 -6.74 -33.78 10.47
N TYR A 570 -6.66 -35.00 11.02
CA TYR A 570 -5.70 -35.35 12.05
C TYR A 570 -4.25 -35.14 11.60
N TYR A 571 -3.95 -35.55 10.37
CA TYR A 571 -2.61 -35.50 9.79
C TYR A 571 -2.23 -34.10 9.30
N GLU A 572 -3.16 -33.36 8.71
CA GLU A 572 -2.83 -32.08 8.07
C GLU A 572 -2.74 -30.89 9.03
N LEU A 573 -3.31 -31.00 10.23
CA LEU A 573 -3.40 -29.87 11.16
C LEU A 573 -2.05 -29.64 11.86
N VAL A 574 -1.35 -28.59 11.45
CA VAL A 574 -0.03 -28.18 11.95
C VAL A 574 -0.11 -26.90 12.77
N LEU A 575 0.85 -26.71 13.69
CA LEU A 575 1.07 -25.47 14.43
C LEU A 575 2.35 -24.82 13.91
N PHE A 576 2.21 -23.73 13.18
CA PHE A 576 3.32 -22.81 12.94
C PHE A 576 3.42 -21.81 14.08
N GLY A 577 4.55 -21.83 14.79
CA GLY A 577 4.79 -21.09 16.02
C GLY A 577 5.34 -21.98 17.13
N ASP A 578 5.49 -21.39 18.31
CA ASP A 578 5.99 -22.07 19.49
C ASP A 578 4.88 -22.85 20.22
N PRO A 579 5.05 -24.17 20.45
CA PRO A 579 4.06 -25.00 21.11
C PRO A 579 3.84 -24.66 22.60
N HIS A 580 4.80 -24.02 23.27
CA HIS A 580 4.69 -23.65 24.68
C HIS A 580 3.94 -22.32 24.89
N THR A 581 3.85 -21.45 23.88
CA THR A 581 3.21 -20.14 24.05
C THR A 581 1.76 -20.28 24.50
N GLU A 582 1.39 -19.51 25.52
CA GLU A 582 0.03 -19.47 26.07
C GLU A 582 -0.80 -18.40 25.38
N ILE A 583 -2.05 -18.72 25.05
CA ILE A 583 -3.04 -17.70 24.70
C ILE A 583 -3.29 -16.79 25.90
N GLN A 584 -3.08 -15.49 25.70
CA GLN A 584 -3.39 -14.47 26.69
C GLN A 584 -4.89 -14.17 26.70
N VAL A 585 -5.50 -14.26 27.89
CA VAL A 585 -6.89 -13.88 28.13
C VAL A 585 -6.88 -12.72 29.13
N LEU A 586 -7.40 -11.58 28.69
CA LEU A 586 -7.47 -10.34 29.47
C LEU A 586 -8.94 -10.00 29.78
N ASP A 587 -9.17 -9.20 30.82
CA ASP A 587 -10.51 -8.89 31.34
C ASP A 587 -10.86 -7.43 31.04
N ASN A 588 -11.03 -7.12 29.74
CA ASN A 588 -11.37 -5.81 29.19
C ASN A 588 -10.61 -4.67 29.88
N VAL A 589 -9.27 -4.67 29.76
CA VAL A 589 -8.35 -3.77 30.45
C VAL A 589 -7.87 -2.61 29.59
N PHE A 590 -8.07 -2.68 28.26
CA PHE A 590 -7.60 -1.65 27.35
C PHE A 590 -8.72 -0.67 26.94
N PRO A 591 -8.42 0.61 26.69
CA PRO A 591 -9.22 1.45 25.82
C PRO A 591 -8.92 1.12 24.35
N TYR A 592 -9.71 1.63 23.41
CA TYR A 592 -9.37 1.54 21.99
C TYR A 592 -9.71 2.83 21.26
N ILE A 593 -8.66 3.53 20.83
CA ILE A 593 -8.74 4.90 20.34
C ILE A 593 -8.33 4.92 18.87
N GLU A 594 -9.21 5.40 18.00
CA GLU A 594 -8.99 5.46 16.56
C GLU A 594 -9.17 6.89 15.99
N PRO A 595 -8.51 7.22 14.86
CA PRO A 595 -8.77 8.44 14.10
C PRO A 595 -10.21 8.47 13.59
N LEU A 596 -10.89 9.59 13.79
CA LEU A 596 -12.24 9.86 13.29
C LEU A 596 -12.21 10.74 12.03
N GLU A 597 -11.40 11.80 12.04
CA GLU A 597 -11.28 12.75 10.93
C GLU A 597 -9.89 13.39 10.94
N VAL A 598 -9.32 13.61 9.75
CA VAL A 598 -8.06 14.32 9.56
C VAL A 598 -8.30 15.46 8.56
N SER A 599 -7.84 16.66 8.90
CA SER A 599 -7.90 17.83 8.02
C SER A 599 -6.63 18.67 8.11
N TYR A 600 -6.46 19.55 7.13
CA TYR A 600 -5.25 20.35 6.94
C TYR A 600 -5.63 21.83 6.84
N ASP A 601 -4.78 22.70 7.39
CA ASP A 601 -4.87 24.16 7.23
C ASP A 601 -3.51 24.67 6.74
N ASP A 602 -3.52 25.30 5.58
CA ASP A 602 -2.39 25.88 4.86
C ASP A 602 -2.33 27.40 4.99
N SER A 603 -3.06 28.02 5.92
CA SER A 603 -3.03 29.48 6.13
C SER A 603 -1.67 30.03 6.59
N ASN A 604 -0.76 29.15 7.03
CA ASN A 604 0.65 29.46 7.29
C ASN A 604 1.54 29.35 6.03
N GLY A 605 1.04 28.76 4.95
CA GLY A 605 1.53 28.80 3.58
C GLY A 605 0.86 29.93 2.79
N ASP A 606 0.27 29.63 1.64
CA ASP A 606 -0.44 30.61 0.79
C ASP A 606 -1.98 30.61 0.96
N GLY A 607 -2.56 29.53 1.49
CA GLY A 607 -3.98 29.43 1.81
C GLY A 607 -4.90 29.16 0.61
N ASP A 608 -4.39 28.56 -0.47
CA ASP A 608 -5.16 28.26 -1.69
C ASP A 608 -5.85 26.86 -1.68
N GLY A 609 -5.54 26.03 -0.68
CA GLY A 609 -6.04 24.66 -0.51
C GLY A 609 -5.21 23.58 -1.21
N ILE A 610 -4.11 23.93 -1.85
CA ILE A 610 -3.15 23.03 -2.49
C ILE A 610 -1.83 23.10 -1.73
N LEU A 611 -1.49 21.99 -1.09
CA LEU A 611 -0.23 21.91 -0.36
C LEU A 611 0.95 21.97 -1.35
N ASN A 612 1.79 23.00 -1.25
CA ASN A 612 2.91 23.24 -2.16
C ASN A 612 4.28 22.95 -1.52
N PRO A 613 5.34 22.79 -2.32
CA PRO A 613 6.71 22.75 -1.83
C PRO A 613 7.06 24.02 -1.01
N GLY A 614 7.64 23.81 0.18
CA GLY A 614 8.09 24.92 1.04
C GLY A 614 7.03 25.47 2.00
N GLU A 615 5.79 24.95 1.98
CA GLU A 615 4.75 25.39 2.88
C GLU A 615 4.84 24.80 4.29
N GLN A 616 4.37 25.59 5.25
CA GLN A 616 4.11 25.13 6.61
C GLN A 616 2.62 24.92 6.78
N ILE A 617 2.20 23.73 7.22
CA ILE A 617 0.79 23.37 7.37
C ILE A 617 0.48 22.93 8.80
N GLU A 618 -0.75 23.16 9.23
CA GLU A 618 -1.32 22.65 10.46
C GLU A 618 -2.18 21.40 10.17
N ILE A 619 -2.00 20.35 10.97
CA ILE A 619 -2.74 19.09 10.84
C ILE A 619 -3.67 18.94 12.05
N TYR A 620 -4.97 18.85 11.75
CA TYR A 620 -6.03 18.65 12.72
C TYR A 620 -6.50 17.19 12.67
N LEU A 621 -6.60 16.57 13.84
CA LEU A 621 -7.02 15.19 14.05
C LEU A 621 -8.14 15.17 15.09
N SER A 622 -9.25 14.55 14.72
CA SER A 622 -10.26 14.10 15.69
C SER A 622 -10.06 12.62 15.96
N ILE A 623 -10.18 12.19 17.21
CA ILE A 623 -10.10 10.79 17.64
C ILE A 623 -11.35 10.40 18.44
N GLN A 624 -11.63 9.11 18.50
CA GLN A 624 -12.70 8.55 19.33
C GLN A 624 -12.21 7.34 20.12
N ASN A 625 -12.63 7.23 21.39
CA ASN A 625 -12.53 5.97 22.15
C ASN A 625 -13.80 5.14 21.89
N LEU A 626 -13.67 3.88 21.50
CA LEU A 626 -14.79 3.05 21.08
C LEU A 626 -15.77 2.72 22.25
N PRO A 627 -17.09 2.59 22.00
CA PRO A 627 -18.10 2.45 23.06
C PRO A 627 -17.99 1.21 23.96
N GLU A 628 -17.46 0.10 23.43
CA GLU A 628 -17.40 -1.20 24.13
C GLU A 628 -16.14 -1.32 25.03
N TRP A 629 -15.19 -0.39 24.90
CA TRP A 629 -13.87 -0.45 25.55
C TRP A 629 -13.82 0.31 26.87
N THR A 630 -12.69 0.28 27.58
CA THR A 630 -12.54 1.00 28.86
C THR A 630 -12.19 2.48 28.70
N ASN A 631 -12.15 3.21 29.83
CA ASN A 631 -11.74 4.62 29.84
C ASN A 631 -10.28 4.78 29.39
N ALA A 632 -10.06 5.78 28.52
CA ALA A 632 -8.73 6.24 28.18
C ALA A 632 -8.41 7.50 29.00
N GLU A 633 -7.34 7.45 29.80
CA GLU A 633 -6.80 8.57 30.56
C GLU A 633 -5.44 8.98 29.97
N ASP A 634 -5.05 10.25 30.14
CA ASP A 634 -3.77 10.78 29.65
C ASP A 634 -3.54 10.50 28.14
N VAL A 635 -4.58 10.67 27.32
CA VAL A 635 -4.54 10.45 25.88
C VAL A 635 -3.63 11.49 25.22
N GLN A 636 -2.60 11.01 24.52
CA GLN A 636 -1.65 11.82 23.78
C GLN A 636 -1.43 11.21 22.40
N VAL A 637 -1.41 12.06 21.37
CA VAL A 637 -1.08 11.65 20.01
C VAL A 637 0.24 12.30 19.61
N LYS A 638 1.11 11.51 18.99
CA LYS A 638 2.36 11.98 18.41
C LYS A 638 2.37 11.76 16.90
N LEU A 639 2.61 12.81 16.11
CA LEU A 639 2.89 12.71 14.69
C LEU A 639 4.36 12.30 14.47
N ILE A 640 4.57 11.23 13.71
CA ILE A 640 5.88 10.72 13.32
C ILE A 640 5.94 10.51 11.81
N THR A 641 7.11 10.66 11.21
CA THR A 641 7.33 10.39 9.79
C THR A 641 8.79 10.01 9.57
N ASP A 642 9.01 9.10 8.63
CA ASP A 642 10.34 8.77 8.10
C ASP A 642 10.54 9.39 6.69
N ASP A 643 9.57 10.17 6.19
CA ASP A 643 9.65 10.84 4.90
C ASP A 643 10.64 12.03 4.97
N PRO A 644 11.72 12.03 4.17
CA PRO A 644 12.71 13.10 4.21
C PRO A 644 12.17 14.46 3.73
N ASN A 645 11.00 14.50 3.10
CA ASN A 645 10.38 15.73 2.59
C ASN A 645 9.44 16.40 3.59
N LEU A 646 9.24 15.81 4.78
CA LEU A 646 8.35 16.33 5.80
C LEU A 646 9.12 16.56 7.11
N ALA A 647 9.33 17.82 7.47
CA ALA A 647 9.95 18.18 8.74
C ALA A 647 8.86 18.48 9.79
N VAL A 648 8.86 17.74 10.89
CA VAL A 648 7.90 17.96 11.99
C VAL A 648 8.37 19.10 12.88
N ILE A 649 7.58 20.17 12.99
CA ILE A 649 7.84 21.34 13.84
C ILE A 649 7.20 21.15 15.22
N ASP A 650 5.91 20.78 15.23
CA ASP A 650 5.20 20.34 16.44
C ASP A 650 4.60 18.96 16.21
N SER A 651 4.93 18.03 17.12
CA SER A 651 4.68 16.61 16.95
C SER A 651 3.72 16.05 17.97
N ILE A 652 3.34 16.77 19.02
CA ILE A 652 2.61 16.20 20.16
C ILE A 652 1.37 17.03 20.44
N SER A 653 0.22 16.36 20.54
CA SER A 653 -1.02 16.98 20.99
C SER A 653 -1.69 16.15 22.08
N ASN A 654 -2.31 16.81 23.05
CA ASN A 654 -2.91 16.18 24.23
C ASN A 654 -4.44 16.23 24.18
N TYR A 655 -5.08 15.07 24.30
CA TYR A 655 -6.53 14.91 24.19
C TYR A 655 -7.22 14.68 25.55
N GLY A 656 -6.45 14.62 26.65
CA GLY A 656 -6.99 14.48 27.99
C GLY A 656 -7.54 13.08 28.26
N SER A 657 -8.79 12.98 28.72
CA SER A 657 -9.43 11.70 29.03
C SER A 657 -10.67 11.48 28.17
N LEU A 658 -10.84 10.27 27.65
CA LEU A 658 -11.95 9.86 26.80
C LEU A 658 -12.69 8.68 27.43
N ALA A 659 -13.94 8.93 27.83
CA ALA A 659 -14.88 7.88 28.20
C ALA A 659 -15.24 7.02 26.96
N PRO A 660 -15.75 5.79 27.14
CA PRO A 660 -16.18 4.95 26.03
C PRO A 660 -17.23 5.65 25.18
N GLY A 661 -17.01 5.67 23.86
CA GLY A 661 -17.82 6.36 22.86
C GLY A 661 -17.57 7.86 22.72
N ALA A 662 -16.75 8.47 23.58
CA ALA A 662 -16.43 9.90 23.49
C ALA A 662 -15.36 10.19 22.43
N SER A 663 -15.44 11.38 21.84
CA SER A 663 -14.45 11.91 20.90
C SER A 663 -13.80 13.20 21.42
N ALA A 664 -12.62 13.51 20.91
CA ALA A 664 -11.92 14.78 21.10
C ALA A 664 -11.12 15.14 19.85
N ASN A 665 -10.72 16.41 19.74
CA ASN A 665 -9.90 16.94 18.66
C ASN A 665 -8.73 17.75 19.23
N ASN A 666 -7.81 18.13 18.35
CA ASN A 666 -6.67 18.99 18.68
C ASN A 666 -6.83 20.43 18.15
N ASP A 667 -8.06 20.95 18.06
CA ASP A 667 -8.30 22.29 17.50
C ASP A 667 -7.49 23.41 18.20
N ASP A 668 -7.23 23.24 19.50
CA ASP A 668 -6.46 24.20 20.31
C ASP A 668 -4.93 23.95 20.27
N ASP A 669 -4.47 22.84 19.69
CA ASP A 669 -3.06 22.36 19.69
C ASP A 669 -2.75 21.49 18.45
N PRO A 670 -2.83 22.05 17.22
CA PRO A 670 -2.62 21.29 15.98
C PRO A 670 -1.17 20.83 15.82
N PHE A 671 -0.95 19.75 15.07
CA PHE A 671 0.42 19.39 14.67
C PHE A 671 0.91 20.37 13.61
N ILE A 672 2.18 20.72 13.64
CA ILE A 672 2.76 21.66 12.67
C ILE A 672 3.88 20.94 11.92
N VAL A 673 3.79 20.94 10.60
CA VAL A 673 4.82 20.34 9.73
C VAL A 673 5.24 21.31 8.64
N GLN A 674 6.45 21.13 8.13
CA GLN A 674 7.05 21.90 7.06
C GLN A 674 7.36 20.97 5.89
N ILE A 675 6.78 21.27 4.74
CA ILE A 675 7.05 20.60 3.48
C ILE A 675 8.39 21.10 2.93
N SER A 676 9.21 20.19 2.42
CA SER A 676 10.50 20.51 1.79
C SER A 676 10.33 21.36 0.53
N ASP A 677 11.18 22.39 0.36
CA ASP A 677 11.24 23.22 -0.85
C ASP A 677 11.58 22.43 -2.14
N ASN A 678 12.20 21.25 -1.99
CA ASN A 678 12.71 20.46 -3.11
C ASN A 678 11.86 19.21 -3.39
N ILE A 679 10.70 19.08 -2.75
CA ILE A 679 9.82 17.93 -3.00
C ILE A 679 9.25 18.02 -4.42
N SER A 680 9.23 16.90 -5.13
CA SER A 680 8.46 16.77 -6.38
C SER A 680 6.98 16.54 -6.08
N ASN A 681 6.10 16.86 -7.02
CA ASN A 681 4.67 16.56 -6.89
C ASN A 681 4.44 15.06 -6.55
N GLY A 682 3.64 14.78 -5.53
CA GLY A 682 3.41 13.41 -5.04
C GLY A 682 2.87 13.34 -3.62
N ASP A 683 2.66 12.13 -3.13
CA ASP A 683 2.14 11.90 -1.77
C ASP A 683 3.26 11.86 -0.73
N VAL A 684 3.01 12.50 0.41
CA VAL A 684 3.85 12.48 1.60
C VAL A 684 3.15 11.66 2.66
N SER A 685 3.88 10.69 3.24
CA SER A 685 3.33 9.78 4.26
C SER A 685 3.79 10.14 5.67
N TYR A 686 2.92 9.96 6.65
CA TYR A 686 3.19 10.15 8.08
C TYR A 686 2.32 9.22 8.92
N GLN A 687 2.54 9.19 10.24
CA GLN A 687 1.81 8.31 11.15
C GLN A 687 1.40 9.05 12.43
N PHE A 688 0.25 8.68 12.98
CA PHE A 688 -0.20 9.05 14.32
C PHE A 688 0.07 7.92 15.29
N TYR A 689 0.97 8.14 16.24
CA TYR A 689 1.21 7.27 17.38
C TYR A 689 0.36 7.74 18.57
N ILE A 690 -0.74 7.03 18.83
CA ILE A 690 -1.68 7.34 19.90
C ILE A 690 -1.28 6.56 21.15
N THR A 691 -1.26 7.20 22.31
CA THR A 691 -1.03 6.57 23.61
C THR A 691 -2.10 6.96 24.62
N ALA A 692 -2.40 6.07 25.56
CA ALA A 692 -3.25 6.35 26.72
C ALA A 692 -2.91 5.42 27.88
N ASN A 693 -3.33 5.77 29.09
CA ASN A 693 -3.11 5.00 30.32
C ASN A 693 -1.61 4.69 30.56
N ASN A 694 -0.72 5.61 30.21
CA ASN A 694 0.74 5.41 30.19
C ASN A 694 1.36 4.98 31.53
N ASN A 695 0.69 5.27 32.66
CA ASN A 695 1.13 4.89 34.00
C ASN A 695 0.42 3.65 34.57
N SER A 696 -0.41 2.97 33.75
CA SER A 696 -1.14 1.76 34.15
C SER A 696 -0.33 0.49 33.91
N GLN A 697 -0.83 -0.65 34.40
CA GLN A 697 -0.25 -1.96 34.10
C GLN A 697 -0.39 -2.33 32.60
N TYR A 698 -1.41 -1.77 31.92
CA TYR A 698 -1.77 -2.08 30.54
C TYR A 698 -1.90 -0.77 29.73
N PRO A 699 -0.77 -0.12 29.39
CA PRO A 699 -0.80 1.11 28.62
C PRO A 699 -1.30 0.84 27.20
N PHE A 700 -2.16 1.71 26.69
CA PHE A 700 -2.61 1.68 25.31
C PHE A 700 -1.59 2.38 24.42
N SER A 701 -1.26 1.76 23.29
CA SER A 701 -0.54 2.44 22.21
C SER A 701 -0.86 1.81 20.87
N HIS A 702 -1.18 2.63 19.86
CA HIS A 702 -1.46 2.19 18.49
C HIS A 702 -0.96 3.21 17.47
N THR A 703 -0.61 2.76 16.27
CA THR A 703 -0.09 3.62 15.19
C THR A 703 -1.00 3.57 13.97
N TYR A 704 -1.38 4.73 13.43
CA TYR A 704 -2.19 4.85 12.21
C TYR A 704 -1.41 5.60 11.12
N THR A 705 -1.29 5.04 9.92
CA THR A 705 -0.61 5.69 8.78
C THR A 705 -1.58 6.57 8.01
N GLN A 706 -1.11 7.75 7.57
CA GLN A 706 -1.84 8.71 6.76
C GLN A 706 -0.94 9.33 5.67
N SER A 707 -1.56 9.98 4.69
CA SER A 707 -0.85 10.75 3.66
C SER A 707 -1.64 11.97 3.18
N PHE A 708 -0.94 12.92 2.57
CA PHE A 708 -1.51 14.00 1.76
C PHE A 708 -0.67 14.22 0.51
N SER A 709 -1.26 14.83 -0.53
CA SER A 709 -0.58 15.11 -1.79
C SER A 709 -0.02 16.53 -1.80
N VAL A 710 1.23 16.68 -2.25
CA VAL A 710 1.88 17.95 -2.54
C VAL A 710 1.87 18.19 -4.04
N SER A 711 1.53 19.40 -4.48
CA SER A 711 1.46 19.76 -5.89
C SER A 711 1.96 21.18 -6.17
N THR A 712 2.41 21.42 -7.39
CA THR A 712 2.75 22.74 -7.97
C THR A 712 1.79 23.08 -9.11
N ASN A 713 0.68 22.35 -9.26
CA ASN A 713 -0.29 22.65 -10.30
C ASN A 713 -1.21 23.77 -9.83
N GLN A 714 -1.57 24.67 -10.75
CA GLN A 714 -2.64 25.65 -10.55
C GLN A 714 -3.94 24.94 -10.12
N VAL A 715 -4.73 25.60 -9.27
CA VAL A 715 -6.04 25.08 -8.84
C VAL A 715 -6.91 24.68 -10.03
N ASN A 716 -7.46 23.46 -9.98
CA ASN A 716 -8.26 22.82 -11.04
C ASN A 716 -7.50 22.36 -12.31
N TRP A 717 -6.16 22.39 -12.32
CA TRP A 717 -5.29 21.87 -13.38
C TRP A 717 -4.55 20.59 -12.93
N PRO A 718 -4.13 19.69 -13.85
CA PRO A 718 -4.23 19.74 -15.31
C PRO A 718 -5.62 19.42 -15.88
N LYS A 719 -5.88 19.79 -17.14
CA LYS A 719 -7.11 19.42 -17.87
C LYS A 719 -6.85 18.30 -18.86
N ASN A 720 -7.70 17.27 -18.81
CA ASN A 720 -7.74 16.20 -19.79
C ASN A 720 -8.68 16.57 -20.94
N LEU A 721 -8.12 16.72 -22.14
CA LEU A 721 -8.85 17.06 -23.36
C LEU A 721 -9.22 15.81 -24.18
N GLY A 722 -8.80 14.61 -23.76
CA GLY A 722 -9.07 13.32 -24.42
C GLY A 722 -8.09 12.96 -25.55
N SER A 723 -7.19 13.87 -25.91
CA SER A 723 -6.11 13.68 -26.88
C SER A 723 -4.95 14.62 -26.59
N ALA A 724 -3.82 14.43 -27.27
CA ALA A 724 -2.67 15.33 -27.12
C ALA A 724 -3.03 16.79 -27.42
N SER A 725 -2.34 17.71 -26.77
CA SER A 725 -2.29 19.13 -27.12
C SER A 725 -0.90 19.44 -27.67
N ASN A 726 -0.66 19.19 -28.96
CA ASN A 726 0.62 19.56 -29.58
C ASN A 726 0.70 21.06 -29.92
N CYS A 727 -0.39 21.80 -29.70
CA CYS A 727 -0.46 23.24 -29.90
C CYS A 727 0.15 23.96 -28.69
N SER A 728 1.01 24.95 -28.95
CA SER A 728 1.55 25.79 -27.88
C SER A 728 0.45 26.76 -27.41
N PRO A 729 0.16 26.82 -26.10
CA PRO A 729 -0.89 27.68 -25.56
C PRO A 729 -0.58 29.18 -25.71
N ILE A 730 -1.60 30.01 -25.47
CA ILE A 730 -1.52 31.48 -25.37
C ILE A 730 -2.22 31.89 -24.08
N PHE A 731 -1.61 32.78 -23.32
CA PHE A 731 -2.27 33.57 -22.29
C PHE A 731 -2.57 34.96 -22.83
N ILE A 732 -3.84 35.38 -22.73
CA ILE A 732 -4.32 36.70 -23.16
C ILE A 732 -5.68 36.99 -22.52
N ASP A 733 -5.96 38.25 -22.19
CA ASP A 733 -7.33 38.74 -21.95
C ASP A 733 -8.10 38.69 -23.28
N PHE A 734 -8.78 37.57 -23.54
CA PHE A 734 -9.36 37.27 -24.85
C PHE A 734 -10.71 37.94 -25.04
N ASN A 735 -11.45 38.13 -23.95
CA ASN A 735 -12.80 38.70 -23.94
C ASN A 735 -12.83 40.17 -23.45
N ASN A 736 -11.66 40.79 -23.21
CA ASN A 736 -11.47 42.16 -22.74
C ASN A 736 -12.13 42.46 -21.38
N ASP A 737 -12.22 41.47 -20.47
CA ASP A 737 -12.80 41.63 -19.14
C ASP A 737 -11.79 42.01 -18.04
N GLY A 738 -10.50 41.94 -18.36
CA GLY A 738 -9.38 42.27 -17.48
C GLY A 738 -8.78 41.07 -16.75
N GLU A 739 -9.36 39.87 -16.89
CA GLU A 739 -8.77 38.60 -16.47
C GLU A 739 -8.07 37.94 -17.68
N ILE A 740 -7.19 36.97 -17.43
CA ILE A 740 -6.43 36.29 -18.49
C ILE A 740 -7.08 34.94 -18.81
N GLU A 741 -7.29 34.66 -20.10
CA GLU A 741 -7.68 33.36 -20.61
C GLU A 741 -6.51 32.59 -21.22
N MET A 742 -6.66 31.27 -21.25
CA MET A 742 -5.77 30.38 -21.97
C MET A 742 -6.42 29.78 -23.22
N ILE A 743 -5.78 29.97 -24.37
CA ILE A 743 -6.22 29.42 -25.65
C ILE A 743 -5.34 28.23 -26.04
N THR A 744 -5.97 27.10 -26.38
CA THR A 744 -5.29 25.91 -26.92
C THR A 744 -6.19 25.15 -27.89
N ALA A 745 -5.64 24.15 -28.60
CA ALA A 745 -6.40 23.30 -29.51
C ALA A 745 -5.96 21.83 -29.43
N ASP A 746 -6.88 20.92 -29.74
CA ASP A 746 -6.57 19.49 -29.83
C ASP A 746 -6.00 19.08 -31.20
N VAL A 747 -5.11 18.07 -31.18
CA VAL A 747 -4.51 17.46 -32.39
C VAL A 747 -5.26 16.20 -32.84
N ALA A 748 -6.39 15.86 -32.21
CA ALA A 748 -7.22 14.76 -32.66
C ALA A 748 -7.99 15.12 -33.94
N ASP A 749 -8.52 14.12 -34.65
CA ASP A 749 -9.43 14.35 -35.79
C ASP A 749 -10.68 15.16 -35.39
N SER A 750 -10.92 15.35 -34.08
CA SER A 750 -11.95 16.23 -33.55
C SER A 750 -11.68 17.71 -33.75
N GLY A 751 -10.46 18.23 -33.89
CA GLY A 751 -10.23 19.67 -34.14
C GLY A 751 -11.04 20.60 -33.23
N LYS A 752 -10.84 20.55 -31.92
CA LYS A 752 -11.47 21.46 -30.97
C LYS A 752 -10.53 22.57 -30.54
N ILE A 753 -11.04 23.78 -30.46
CA ILE A 753 -10.33 24.96 -29.94
C ILE A 753 -10.95 25.29 -28.60
N TYR A 754 -10.13 25.37 -27.57
CA TYR A 754 -10.52 25.62 -26.19
C TYR A 754 -10.05 27.00 -25.76
N VAL A 755 -10.88 27.66 -24.95
CA VAL A 755 -10.55 28.90 -24.24
C VAL A 755 -10.97 28.68 -22.79
N PHE A 756 -10.00 28.72 -21.88
CA PHE A 756 -10.22 28.48 -20.45
C PHE A 756 -9.96 29.74 -19.63
N ASP A 757 -10.78 29.96 -18.60
CA ASP A 757 -10.43 30.87 -17.51
C ASP A 757 -9.35 30.26 -16.58
N SER A 758 -8.80 31.04 -15.66
CA SER A 758 -7.79 30.59 -14.68
C SER A 758 -8.27 29.44 -13.78
N ASN A 759 -9.57 29.40 -13.49
CA ASN A 759 -10.22 28.32 -12.74
C ASN A 759 -10.44 27.04 -13.58
N GLY A 760 -10.08 27.07 -14.86
CA GLY A 760 -10.19 25.96 -15.79
C GLY A 760 -11.62 25.66 -16.28
N ASN A 761 -12.53 26.62 -16.22
CA ASN A 761 -13.82 26.57 -16.91
C ASN A 761 -13.65 27.03 -18.36
N ASN A 762 -14.48 26.53 -19.28
CA ASN A 762 -14.49 27.09 -20.64
C ASN A 762 -15.20 28.44 -20.64
N ILE A 763 -14.71 29.37 -21.46
CA ILE A 763 -15.46 30.56 -21.85
C ILE A 763 -16.69 30.15 -22.67
N ASP A 764 -17.76 30.94 -22.55
CA ASP A 764 -19.02 30.70 -23.25
C ASP A 764 -18.80 30.47 -24.76
N ASN A 765 -19.51 29.46 -25.30
CA ASN A 765 -19.41 28.98 -26.69
C ASN A 765 -18.11 28.26 -27.07
N PHE A 766 -17.17 28.09 -26.14
CA PHE A 766 -16.01 27.22 -26.28
C PHE A 766 -16.20 25.88 -25.53
N PRO A 767 -15.61 24.77 -26.00
CA PRO A 767 -14.76 24.68 -27.19
C PRO A 767 -15.51 24.79 -28.52
N VAL A 768 -14.89 25.47 -29.49
CA VAL A 768 -15.37 25.51 -30.87
C VAL A 768 -14.90 24.27 -31.61
N GLN A 769 -15.83 23.61 -32.28
CA GLN A 769 -15.59 22.40 -33.05
C GLN A 769 -15.36 22.76 -34.54
N ILE A 770 -14.16 22.46 -35.05
CA ILE A 770 -13.80 22.64 -36.46
C ILE A 770 -13.55 21.29 -37.15
N ASP A 771 -13.36 21.31 -38.47
CA ASP A 771 -13.04 20.12 -39.27
C ASP A 771 -11.53 19.94 -39.45
N GLY A 772 -11.01 18.89 -38.79
CA GLY A 772 -9.65 18.38 -38.89
C GLY A 772 -8.72 18.82 -37.75
N ALA A 773 -7.72 17.98 -37.48
CA ALA A 773 -6.71 18.23 -36.46
C ALA A 773 -5.92 19.53 -36.69
N VAL A 774 -5.78 20.33 -35.63
CA VAL A 774 -4.96 21.54 -35.60
C VAL A 774 -3.52 21.13 -35.25
N ARG A 775 -2.59 21.18 -36.22
CA ARG A 775 -1.18 20.77 -35.98
C ARG A 775 -0.25 21.95 -35.68
N GLY A 776 -0.50 23.11 -36.30
CA GLY A 776 0.13 24.37 -35.89
C GLY A 776 -0.44 24.87 -34.58
N SER A 777 0.14 25.91 -33.98
CA SER A 777 -0.45 26.56 -32.80
C SER A 777 -1.47 27.64 -33.23
N PRO A 778 -2.46 28.01 -32.40
CA PRO A 778 -3.29 29.18 -32.68
C PRO A 778 -2.49 30.49 -32.73
N ALA A 779 -2.96 31.45 -33.54
CA ALA A 779 -2.55 32.84 -33.51
C ALA A 779 -3.77 33.72 -33.19
N VAL A 780 -3.56 34.80 -32.45
CA VAL A 780 -4.62 35.65 -31.90
C VAL A 780 -4.35 37.11 -32.20
N GLY A 781 -5.40 37.84 -32.59
CA GLY A 781 -5.35 39.26 -32.88
C GLY A 781 -6.71 39.77 -33.34
N ASP A 782 -6.90 41.09 -33.29
CA ASP A 782 -8.08 41.79 -33.82
C ASP A 782 -7.99 41.80 -35.35
N ILE A 783 -8.58 40.79 -35.98
CA ILE A 783 -8.46 40.49 -37.42
C ILE A 783 -9.29 41.47 -38.23
N ASP A 784 -10.48 41.88 -37.77
CA ASP A 784 -11.39 42.77 -38.50
C ASP A 784 -11.48 44.20 -37.92
N ASN A 785 -10.59 44.53 -36.98
CA ASN A 785 -10.40 45.85 -36.38
C ASN A 785 -11.65 46.38 -35.68
N ASP A 786 -12.39 45.49 -35.03
CA ASP A 786 -13.61 45.82 -34.28
C ASP A 786 -13.36 46.06 -32.77
N GLY A 787 -12.15 45.75 -32.30
CA GLY A 787 -11.69 45.90 -30.92
C GLY A 787 -11.74 44.62 -30.09
N GLU A 788 -12.26 43.53 -30.65
CA GLU A 788 -12.26 42.20 -30.04
C GLU A 788 -11.16 41.32 -30.66
N TYR A 789 -10.86 40.18 -30.02
CA TYR A 789 -9.83 39.26 -30.52
C TYR A 789 -10.41 38.05 -31.25
N GLU A 790 -9.77 37.69 -32.36
CA GLU A 790 -10.07 36.49 -33.13
C GLU A 790 -8.94 35.46 -33.03
N ILE A 791 -9.31 34.19 -33.22
CA ILE A 791 -8.41 33.05 -33.28
C ILE A 791 -8.25 32.57 -34.73
N ALA A 792 -7.02 32.53 -35.22
CA ALA A 792 -6.67 31.91 -36.49
C ALA A 792 -5.99 30.55 -36.31
N VAL A 793 -6.45 29.53 -37.05
CA VAL A 793 -5.88 28.17 -37.03
C VAL A 793 -5.82 27.54 -38.43
N THR A 794 -4.91 26.59 -38.60
CA THR A 794 -4.78 25.77 -39.81
C THR A 794 -4.91 24.27 -39.48
N THR A 795 -5.49 23.49 -40.39
CA THR A 795 -5.79 22.07 -40.13
C THR A 795 -5.21 21.10 -41.15
N ARG A 796 -5.06 19.84 -40.71
CA ARG A 796 -4.66 18.73 -41.58
C ARG A 796 -5.69 18.37 -42.64
N ASN A 797 -6.94 18.81 -42.48
CA ASN A 797 -7.98 18.69 -43.49
C ASN A 797 -7.96 19.87 -44.49
N LYS A 798 -6.81 20.53 -44.63
CA LYS A 798 -6.51 21.57 -45.65
C LYS A 798 -7.26 22.88 -45.41
N LYS A 799 -7.72 23.13 -44.19
CA LYS A 799 -8.54 24.30 -43.89
C LYS A 799 -7.79 25.36 -43.11
N ILE A 800 -8.16 26.61 -43.36
CA ILE A 800 -7.79 27.80 -42.59
C ILE A 800 -9.08 28.39 -42.03
N TYR A 801 -9.07 28.70 -40.74
CA TYR A 801 -10.19 29.31 -40.04
C TYR A 801 -9.76 30.61 -39.36
N ALA A 802 -10.67 31.59 -39.33
CA ALA A 802 -10.68 32.69 -38.38
C ALA A 802 -11.99 32.61 -37.58
N ILE A 803 -11.91 32.74 -36.26
CA ILE A 803 -13.01 32.50 -35.32
C ILE A 803 -13.05 33.66 -34.33
N ASP A 804 -14.22 34.27 -34.13
CA ASP A 804 -14.41 35.40 -33.21
C ASP A 804 -14.41 34.98 -31.73
N ASN A 805 -14.41 35.97 -30.85
CA ASN A 805 -14.46 35.77 -29.40
C ASN A 805 -15.75 35.12 -28.88
N ASN A 806 -16.79 35.01 -29.71
CA ASN A 806 -18.05 34.31 -29.41
C ASN A 806 -18.10 32.89 -30.01
N GLY A 807 -17.00 32.42 -30.60
CA GLY A 807 -16.87 31.11 -31.21
C GLY A 807 -17.53 30.96 -32.58
N GLN A 808 -17.87 32.05 -33.27
CA GLN A 808 -18.38 32.03 -34.64
C GLN A 808 -17.23 32.04 -35.64
N ILE A 809 -17.34 31.23 -36.69
CA ILE A 809 -16.36 31.21 -37.78
C ILE A 809 -16.59 32.42 -38.69
N LEU A 810 -15.65 33.37 -38.67
CA LEU A 810 -15.65 34.54 -39.58
C LEU A 810 -15.44 34.10 -41.03
N PHE A 811 -14.45 33.23 -41.26
CA PHE A 811 -14.29 32.57 -42.54
C PHE A 811 -13.66 31.18 -42.43
N GLU A 812 -13.95 30.35 -43.43
CA GLU A 812 -13.33 29.04 -43.67
C GLU A 812 -12.84 28.98 -45.11
N LYS A 813 -11.57 28.59 -45.33
CA LYS A 813 -10.97 28.42 -46.66
C LYS A 813 -10.26 27.09 -46.78
N GLU A 814 -10.44 26.43 -47.93
CA GLU A 814 -9.79 25.16 -48.25
C GLU A 814 -8.63 25.37 -49.23
N ALA A 815 -7.48 24.76 -48.92
CA ALA A 815 -6.26 24.75 -49.71
C ALA A 815 -6.10 23.45 -50.52
N GLY A 816 -5.08 23.41 -51.40
CA GLY A 816 -4.80 22.23 -52.23
C GLY A 816 -4.34 21.00 -51.43
N TYR A 817 -3.73 21.21 -50.26
CA TYR A 817 -3.16 20.15 -49.43
C TYR A 817 -3.15 20.56 -47.94
N GLN A 818 -2.75 19.63 -47.06
CA GLN A 818 -2.85 19.81 -45.60
C GLN A 818 -1.87 20.88 -45.08
N PHE A 819 -2.25 21.54 -43.98
CA PHE A 819 -1.38 22.44 -43.21
C PHE A 819 -0.74 21.72 -42.03
N ILE A 820 0.52 22.06 -41.72
CA ILE A 820 1.24 21.58 -40.53
C ILE A 820 1.91 22.70 -39.73
N CYS A 821 1.83 23.94 -40.21
CA CYS A 821 2.52 25.13 -39.70
C CYS A 821 1.55 26.08 -38.98
N THR A 822 2.09 26.87 -38.06
CA THR A 822 1.37 27.89 -37.28
C THR A 822 1.06 29.11 -38.18
N PRO A 823 -0.20 29.56 -38.28
CA PRO A 823 -0.51 30.80 -38.99
C PRO A 823 0.10 32.02 -38.28
N SER A 824 0.18 33.14 -39.00
CA SER A 824 0.56 34.44 -38.44
C SER A 824 -0.47 35.49 -38.84
N LEU A 825 -0.58 36.54 -38.02
CA LEU A 825 -1.50 37.66 -38.25
C LEU A 825 -0.71 38.96 -38.40
N ALA A 826 -0.93 39.68 -39.50
CA ALA A 826 -0.30 40.98 -39.76
C ALA A 826 -1.09 41.81 -40.78
N ASP A 827 -1.04 43.14 -40.65
CA ASP A 827 -1.59 44.07 -41.64
C ASP A 827 -0.58 44.22 -42.80
N LEU A 828 -0.82 43.54 -43.91
CA LEU A 828 0.09 43.44 -45.05
C LEU A 828 -0.22 44.46 -46.15
N ASP A 829 -1.38 45.12 -46.12
CA ASP A 829 -1.74 46.17 -47.09
C ASP A 829 -2.06 47.53 -46.46
N ASN A 830 -1.80 47.68 -45.15
CA ASN A 830 -2.01 48.88 -44.35
C ASN A 830 -3.48 49.35 -44.36
N ASP A 831 -4.44 48.42 -44.45
CA ASP A 831 -5.87 48.72 -44.39
C ASP A 831 -6.44 48.76 -42.96
N GLY A 832 -5.62 48.37 -41.97
CA GLY A 832 -5.94 48.36 -40.55
C GLY A 832 -6.53 47.05 -40.05
N ASN A 833 -6.95 46.13 -40.94
CA ASN A 833 -7.34 44.77 -40.59
C ASN A 833 -6.10 43.86 -40.65
N LEU A 834 -6.11 42.73 -39.94
CA LEU A 834 -5.01 41.77 -40.03
C LEU A 834 -5.32 40.71 -41.08
N GLU A 835 -4.35 40.41 -41.94
CA GLU A 835 -4.39 39.25 -42.80
C GLU A 835 -3.95 37.98 -42.08
N THR A 836 -4.63 36.87 -42.40
CA THR A 836 -4.23 35.52 -41.98
C THR A 836 -3.25 34.92 -42.99
N ILE A 837 -2.01 34.68 -42.55
CA ILE A 837 -0.93 34.11 -43.34
C ILE A 837 -0.74 32.63 -43.00
N ALA A 838 -0.71 31.74 -44.01
CA ALA A 838 -0.55 30.30 -43.82
C ALA A 838 0.33 29.65 -44.91
N THR A 839 1.18 28.71 -44.51
CA THR A 839 2.11 27.97 -45.41
C THR A 839 1.59 26.58 -45.75
N GLY A 840 1.37 26.35 -47.04
CA GLY A 840 0.83 25.09 -47.57
C GLY A 840 1.91 24.10 -48.03
N LEU A 841 1.69 22.82 -47.73
CA LEU A 841 2.50 21.71 -48.25
C LEU A 841 2.32 21.47 -49.77
N ASP A 842 1.44 22.23 -50.43
CA ASP A 842 1.27 22.28 -51.89
C ASP A 842 2.10 23.39 -52.55
N ASN A 843 3.18 23.81 -51.88
CA ASN A 843 4.16 24.81 -52.31
C ASN A 843 3.66 26.26 -52.25
N LYS A 844 2.47 26.49 -51.68
CA LYS A 844 1.79 27.78 -51.75
C LYS A 844 1.78 28.50 -50.43
N LEU A 845 2.06 29.80 -50.48
CA LEU A 845 1.80 30.75 -49.42
C LEU A 845 0.38 31.31 -49.59
N TYR A 846 -0.45 31.19 -48.57
CA TYR A 846 -1.82 31.68 -48.52
C TYR A 846 -1.89 32.92 -47.65
N VAL A 847 -2.58 33.96 -48.15
CA VAL A 847 -2.85 35.19 -47.40
C VAL A 847 -4.31 35.56 -47.64
N TYR A 848 -5.10 35.60 -46.58
CA TYR A 848 -6.52 35.94 -46.61
C TYR A 848 -6.80 37.18 -45.76
N LYS A 849 -7.62 38.07 -46.31
CA LYS A 849 -8.20 39.22 -45.62
C LYS A 849 -9.16 38.75 -44.52
N TYR A 850 -9.57 39.68 -43.65
CA TYR A 850 -10.53 39.43 -42.57
C TYR A 850 -11.86 38.79 -43.05
N ASP A 851 -12.30 39.06 -44.28
CA ASP A 851 -13.52 38.48 -44.88
C ASP A 851 -13.29 37.13 -45.59
N GLY A 852 -12.07 36.60 -45.53
CA GLY A 852 -11.65 35.37 -46.17
C GLY A 852 -11.44 35.48 -47.69
N THR A 853 -11.44 36.68 -48.28
CA THR A 853 -10.99 36.86 -49.67
C THR A 853 -9.46 36.84 -49.73
N PRO A 854 -8.84 36.24 -50.79
CA PRO A 854 -7.39 36.22 -50.89
C PRO A 854 -6.85 37.62 -51.13
N LEU A 855 -5.74 37.97 -50.46
CA LEU A 855 -5.00 39.20 -50.74
C LEU A 855 -4.44 39.15 -52.18
N GLN A 856 -4.20 40.32 -52.79
CA GLN A 856 -3.76 40.40 -54.17
C GLN A 856 -2.50 39.53 -54.43
N ASN A 857 -2.52 38.76 -55.53
CA ASN A 857 -1.47 37.83 -55.96
C ASN A 857 -1.28 36.57 -55.09
N PHE A 858 -2.14 36.32 -54.08
CA PHE A 858 -2.17 35.07 -53.32
C PHE A 858 -3.29 34.13 -53.77
N PRO A 859 -3.14 32.79 -53.62
CA PRO A 859 -1.96 32.11 -53.09
C PRO A 859 -0.77 32.13 -54.06
N LEU A 860 0.43 32.31 -53.51
CA LEU A 860 1.70 32.42 -54.24
C LEU A 860 2.44 31.08 -54.22
N ASP A 861 2.80 30.53 -55.39
CA ASP A 861 3.58 29.30 -55.51
C ASP A 861 5.09 29.59 -55.46
N LEU A 862 5.79 28.98 -54.50
CA LEU A 862 7.24 29.14 -54.27
C LEU A 862 8.04 27.89 -54.68
N GLY A 863 7.44 27.03 -55.51
CA GLY A 863 8.11 25.94 -56.22
C GLY A 863 8.25 24.63 -55.45
N MET A 864 8.40 24.67 -54.12
CA MET A 864 8.56 23.51 -53.24
C MET A 864 7.69 23.64 -51.97
N PRO A 865 7.36 22.53 -51.28
CA PRO A 865 6.50 22.56 -50.10
C PRO A 865 7.00 23.52 -49.03
N LEU A 866 6.08 24.31 -48.46
CA LEU A 866 6.38 25.23 -47.37
C LEU A 866 6.12 24.50 -46.05
N ILE A 867 7.18 24.15 -45.33
CA ILE A 867 7.09 23.28 -44.14
C ILE A 867 7.49 23.98 -42.84
N ASN A 868 7.73 25.29 -42.90
CA ASN A 868 8.12 26.13 -41.78
C ASN A 868 7.13 27.29 -41.60
N ASP A 869 7.09 27.83 -40.38
CA ASP A 869 6.30 29.02 -40.08
C ASP A 869 6.97 30.28 -40.67
N VAL A 870 6.19 31.34 -40.87
CA VAL A 870 6.65 32.58 -41.50
C VAL A 870 7.31 33.54 -40.50
N SER A 871 7.80 34.69 -40.94
CA SER A 871 8.10 35.81 -40.05
C SER A 871 7.77 37.12 -40.70
N ILE A 872 7.34 38.08 -39.90
CA ILE A 872 6.78 39.33 -40.42
C ILE A 872 7.67 40.50 -40.06
N THR A 873 8.11 41.25 -41.06
CA THR A 873 8.89 42.47 -40.91
C THR A 873 8.84 43.27 -42.20
N ASP A 874 8.97 44.59 -42.10
CA ASP A 874 9.31 45.43 -43.25
C ASP A 874 10.80 45.21 -43.58
N ILE A 875 11.09 44.49 -44.67
CA ILE A 875 12.45 44.12 -45.08
C ILE A 875 13.09 45.19 -45.97
N ASP A 876 12.29 45.81 -46.85
CA ASP A 876 12.76 46.75 -47.87
C ASP A 876 12.55 48.24 -47.52
N GLU A 877 12.07 48.50 -46.29
CA GLU A 877 11.84 49.81 -45.68
C GLU A 877 10.77 50.64 -46.41
N ASP A 878 9.79 50.01 -47.05
CA ASP A 878 8.69 50.69 -47.72
C ASP A 878 7.49 51.01 -46.79
N SER A 879 7.59 50.67 -45.51
CA SER A 879 6.56 50.80 -44.47
C SER A 879 5.34 49.88 -44.66
N ILE A 880 5.44 48.88 -45.52
CA ILE A 880 4.52 47.76 -45.64
C ILE A 880 5.21 46.53 -45.06
N LEU A 881 4.47 45.69 -44.35
CA LEU A 881 5.04 44.47 -43.78
C LEU A 881 5.24 43.40 -44.87
N ASP A 882 6.36 42.70 -44.80
CA ASP A 882 6.71 41.60 -45.70
C ASP A 882 6.72 40.25 -44.97
N ILE A 883 6.67 39.18 -45.75
CA ILE A 883 6.64 37.81 -45.28
C ILE A 883 7.98 37.13 -45.60
N LEU A 884 8.71 36.76 -44.56
CA LEU A 884 9.84 35.83 -44.65
C LEU A 884 9.32 34.39 -44.59
N VAL A 885 9.67 33.58 -45.60
CA VAL A 885 9.17 32.21 -45.72
C VAL A 885 10.20 31.31 -46.39
N SER A 886 10.32 30.07 -45.92
CA SER A 886 11.23 29.08 -46.51
C SER A 886 10.50 27.88 -47.11
N ASN A 887 11.10 27.31 -48.15
CA ASN A 887 10.64 26.07 -48.77
C ASN A 887 11.48 24.86 -48.31
N SER A 888 11.05 23.65 -48.67
CA SER A 888 11.72 22.41 -48.26
C SER A 888 13.12 22.18 -48.86
N ASP A 889 13.51 22.96 -49.88
CA ASP A 889 14.85 22.90 -50.50
C ASP A 889 15.88 23.77 -49.73
N GLY A 890 15.43 24.59 -48.78
CA GLY A 890 16.28 25.50 -48.02
C GLY A 890 16.44 26.89 -48.65
N ASP A 891 15.55 27.26 -49.58
CA ASP A 891 15.44 28.63 -50.05
C ASP A 891 14.63 29.46 -49.06
N LEU A 892 15.14 30.62 -48.66
CA LEU A 892 14.46 31.63 -47.85
C LEU A 892 14.13 32.84 -48.73
N PHE A 893 12.84 33.14 -48.83
CA PHE A 893 12.28 34.24 -49.62
C PHE A 893 11.79 35.35 -48.71
N ALA A 894 11.91 36.60 -49.18
CA ALA A 894 11.05 37.68 -48.74
C ALA A 894 9.97 37.94 -49.80
N VAL A 895 8.72 37.97 -49.37
CA VAL A 895 7.55 38.21 -50.21
C VAL A 895 6.86 39.47 -49.72
N SER A 896 6.70 40.45 -50.59
CA SER A 896 6.04 41.70 -50.20
C SER A 896 4.55 41.51 -49.90
N GLY A 897 3.96 42.42 -49.13
CA GLY A 897 2.52 42.41 -48.84
C GLY A 897 1.62 42.35 -50.08
N ASN A 898 2.12 42.81 -51.23
CA ASN A 898 1.44 42.72 -52.53
C ASN A 898 1.69 41.40 -53.31
N GLY A 899 2.34 40.42 -52.70
CA GLY A 899 2.57 39.08 -53.26
C GLY A 899 3.67 38.98 -54.32
N TYR A 900 4.68 39.87 -54.27
CA TYR A 900 5.86 39.80 -55.14
C TYR A 900 7.08 39.32 -54.36
N VAL A 901 7.86 38.40 -54.92
CA VAL A 901 9.16 38.01 -54.35
C VAL A 901 10.15 39.17 -54.49
N ILE A 902 10.74 39.60 -53.37
CA ILE A 902 11.75 40.64 -53.31
C ILE A 902 13.08 40.02 -53.75
N ASN A 903 13.43 40.17 -55.03
CA ASN A 903 14.58 39.46 -55.62
C ASN A 903 15.93 39.84 -55.02
N ASP A 904 16.03 41.01 -54.38
CA ASP A 904 17.25 41.47 -53.72
C ASP A 904 17.48 40.74 -52.38
N PHE A 905 16.46 40.03 -51.86
CA PHE A 905 16.53 39.18 -50.68
C PHE A 905 16.25 37.72 -51.07
N ASN A 906 17.31 36.96 -51.39
CA ASN A 906 17.18 35.53 -51.65
C ASN A 906 18.39 34.77 -51.08
N ILE A 907 18.13 33.87 -50.14
CA ILE A 907 19.15 33.06 -49.49
C ILE A 907 18.89 31.59 -49.78
N GLN A 908 19.91 30.91 -50.31
CA GLN A 908 19.86 29.47 -50.58
C GLN A 908 20.86 28.76 -49.69
N THR A 909 20.36 27.98 -48.73
CA THR A 909 21.24 27.28 -47.77
C THR A 909 21.64 25.88 -48.26
N GLY A 910 20.93 25.35 -49.26
CA GLY A 910 21.16 24.02 -49.85
C GLY A 910 20.70 22.85 -48.97
N SER A 911 20.07 23.12 -47.83
CA SER A 911 19.43 22.11 -46.97
C SER A 911 18.24 22.72 -46.22
N LEU A 912 17.32 21.88 -45.78
CA LEU A 912 16.12 22.33 -45.07
C LEU A 912 16.46 23.30 -43.92
N ILE A 913 15.85 24.49 -43.94
CA ILE A 913 15.81 25.39 -42.80
C ILE A 913 14.85 24.78 -41.77
N TRP A 914 15.28 24.68 -40.52
CA TRP A 914 14.49 24.04 -39.46
C TRP A 914 14.01 25.11 -38.46
N GLY A 915 12.71 25.13 -38.17
CA GLY A 915 12.05 26.17 -37.38
C GLY A 915 11.65 27.38 -38.22
N PHE A 916 11.27 28.46 -37.55
CA PHE A 916 10.96 29.75 -38.19
C PHE A 916 12.17 30.69 -38.11
N THR A 917 12.18 31.72 -38.96
CA THR A 917 13.22 32.76 -38.92
C THR A 917 12.95 33.75 -37.78
N VAL A 918 13.94 34.17 -37.02
CA VAL A 918 13.71 35.18 -35.96
C VAL A 918 14.18 36.53 -36.45
N VAL A 919 13.29 37.52 -36.44
CA VAL A 919 13.61 38.91 -36.80
C VAL A 919 13.84 39.72 -35.53
N TYR A 920 14.92 40.51 -35.51
CA TYR A 920 15.25 41.41 -34.40
C TYR A 920 16.00 42.65 -34.89
N GLN A 921 16.17 43.63 -33.99
CA GLN A 921 16.71 44.95 -34.34
C GLN A 921 15.93 45.63 -35.48
N ASN A 922 14.59 45.57 -35.45
CA ASN A 922 13.70 46.19 -36.44
C ASN A 922 14.00 45.77 -37.89
N GLY A 923 14.19 44.47 -38.14
CA GLY A 923 14.45 43.94 -39.48
C GLY A 923 15.93 43.98 -39.91
N GLU A 924 16.81 44.66 -39.16
CA GLU A 924 18.25 44.71 -39.46
C GLU A 924 18.96 43.35 -39.34
N ARG A 925 18.39 42.42 -38.58
CA ARG A 925 18.96 41.10 -38.33
C ARG A 925 17.90 40.02 -38.41
N ILE A 926 18.26 38.93 -39.08
CA ILE A 926 17.43 37.74 -39.20
C ILE A 926 18.30 36.54 -38.85
N ALA A 927 17.88 35.77 -37.84
CA ALA A 927 18.53 34.54 -37.43
C ALA A 927 17.72 33.32 -37.87
N PHE A 928 18.38 32.30 -38.40
CA PHE A 928 17.74 31.03 -38.77
C PHE A 928 18.77 29.90 -38.81
N ALA A 929 18.31 28.66 -38.86
CA ALA A 929 19.20 27.50 -38.89
C ALA A 929 18.77 26.48 -39.94
N ASN A 930 19.73 25.77 -40.51
CA ASN A 930 19.50 24.55 -41.28
C ASN A 930 20.08 23.34 -40.53
N ASN A 931 20.10 22.16 -41.17
CA ASN A 931 20.59 20.92 -40.55
C ASN A 931 22.05 20.97 -40.05
N GLU A 932 22.87 21.90 -40.53
CA GLU A 932 24.32 21.93 -40.26
C GLU A 932 24.80 23.24 -39.61
N LYS A 933 24.07 24.35 -39.85
CA LYS A 933 24.54 25.70 -39.56
C LYS A 933 23.45 26.61 -39.02
N LEU A 934 23.87 27.53 -38.16
CA LEU A 934 23.12 28.72 -37.76
C LEU A 934 23.62 29.92 -38.58
N TYR A 935 22.68 30.71 -39.06
CA TYR A 935 22.94 31.91 -39.85
C TYR A 935 22.39 33.16 -39.16
N ILE A 936 23.11 34.26 -39.30
CA ILE A 936 22.58 35.61 -39.10
C ILE A 936 22.81 36.39 -40.38
N VAL A 937 21.76 37.00 -40.91
CA VAL A 937 21.82 37.84 -42.11
C VAL A 937 21.28 39.24 -41.83
N ASN A 938 21.63 40.21 -42.66
CA ASN A 938 21.00 41.53 -42.65
C ASN A 938 19.76 41.58 -43.57
N ARG A 939 19.07 42.73 -43.59
CA ARG A 939 17.92 43.01 -44.46
C ARG A 939 18.17 42.87 -45.97
N ASN A 940 19.43 42.87 -46.42
CA ASN A 940 19.79 42.68 -47.83
C ASN A 940 20.12 41.21 -48.16
N GLY A 941 20.01 40.30 -47.18
CA GLY A 941 20.42 38.91 -47.33
C GLY A 941 21.93 38.67 -47.25
N ASP A 942 22.73 39.67 -46.87
CA ASP A 942 24.16 39.48 -46.63
C ASP A 942 24.36 38.65 -45.36
N ILE A 943 25.16 37.58 -45.46
CA ILE A 943 25.52 36.73 -44.31
C ILE A 943 26.47 37.50 -43.38
N LEU A 944 26.02 37.73 -42.15
CA LEU A 944 26.78 38.32 -41.06
C LEU A 944 27.46 37.25 -40.18
N LEU A 945 26.81 36.09 -40.04
CA LEU A 945 27.32 34.91 -39.35
C LEU A 945 26.90 33.64 -40.10
N ASP A 946 27.82 32.70 -40.30
CA ASP A 946 27.52 31.30 -40.66
C ASP A 946 28.32 30.34 -39.76
N MET A 947 27.66 29.81 -38.74
CA MET A 947 28.28 28.99 -37.71
C MET A 947 27.87 27.53 -37.84
N ASN A 948 28.83 26.60 -37.82
CA ASN A 948 28.51 25.17 -37.71
C ASN A 948 28.00 24.87 -36.29
N THR A 949 26.93 24.08 -36.21
CA THR A 949 26.41 23.59 -34.93
C THR A 949 27.02 22.22 -34.59
N GLU A 950 27.12 21.87 -33.30
CA GLU A 950 27.65 20.56 -32.89
C GLU A 950 26.71 19.39 -33.26
N SER A 951 25.44 19.69 -33.48
CA SER A 951 24.35 18.77 -33.81
C SER A 951 23.22 19.60 -34.44
N PRO A 952 22.34 19.01 -35.27
CA PRO A 952 21.23 19.76 -35.85
C PRO A 952 20.38 20.45 -34.78
N ILE A 953 19.95 21.67 -35.04
CA ILE A 953 19.05 22.41 -34.15
C ILE A 953 17.67 21.74 -34.21
N SER A 954 17.10 21.48 -33.04
CA SER A 954 15.81 20.80 -32.88
C SER A 954 14.70 21.72 -32.39
N SER A 955 15.03 22.85 -31.76
CA SER A 955 14.07 23.84 -31.29
C SER A 955 13.92 25.02 -32.26
N SER A 956 12.93 25.86 -32.01
CA SER A 956 12.96 27.24 -32.51
C SER A 956 14.07 28.06 -31.85
N LEU A 957 14.54 29.10 -32.56
CA LEU A 957 15.46 30.09 -32.01
C LEU A 957 14.69 31.10 -31.13
N ILE A 958 15.35 31.61 -30.10
CA ILE A 958 14.90 32.77 -29.34
C ILE A 958 15.95 33.88 -29.39
N VAL A 959 15.50 35.12 -29.22
CA VAL A 959 16.38 36.28 -29.09
C VAL A 959 15.93 37.15 -27.94
N PHE A 960 16.88 37.69 -27.21
CA PHE A 960 16.64 38.57 -26.06
C PHE A 960 17.89 39.40 -25.80
N ASP A 961 17.73 40.53 -25.11
CA ASP A 961 18.81 41.39 -24.65
C ASP A 961 18.89 41.25 -23.12
N TYR A 962 19.87 40.50 -22.62
CA TYR A 962 19.87 40.18 -21.18
C TYR A 962 20.27 41.35 -20.29
N ASN A 963 21.08 42.28 -20.80
CA ASN A 963 21.68 43.38 -20.04
C ASN A 963 21.19 44.77 -20.49
N ASP A 964 20.21 44.83 -21.39
CA ASP A 964 19.61 46.03 -21.98
C ASP A 964 20.66 46.94 -22.66
N ASP A 965 21.70 46.35 -23.27
CA ASP A 965 22.79 47.09 -23.93
C ASP A 965 22.60 47.27 -25.45
N GLY A 966 21.54 46.68 -26.01
CA GLY A 966 21.19 46.70 -27.42
C GLY A 966 21.86 45.62 -28.27
N ASN A 967 22.73 44.78 -27.67
CA ASN A 967 23.20 43.54 -28.25
C ASN A 967 22.27 42.40 -27.82
N TYR A 968 21.98 41.50 -28.75
CA TYR A 968 21.01 40.43 -28.55
C TYR A 968 21.70 39.08 -28.54
N GLU A 969 21.32 38.26 -27.58
CA GLU A 969 21.73 36.88 -27.45
C GLU A 969 20.77 35.98 -28.21
N ILE A 970 21.28 34.85 -28.70
CA ILE A 970 20.49 33.85 -29.42
C ILE A 970 20.50 32.56 -28.64
N GLY A 971 19.30 32.03 -28.34
CA GLY A 971 19.12 30.76 -27.66
C GLY A 971 18.55 29.68 -28.57
N TYR A 972 19.06 28.44 -28.44
CA TYR A 972 18.60 27.28 -29.21
C TYR A 972 18.98 25.93 -28.60
N CYS A 973 18.17 24.92 -28.84
CA CYS A 973 18.44 23.53 -28.46
C CYS A 973 18.83 22.68 -29.67
N CYS A 974 19.78 21.77 -29.48
CA CYS A 974 20.19 20.80 -30.50
C CYS A 974 19.59 19.42 -30.24
N MET A 975 19.50 18.57 -31.27
CA MET A 975 19.01 17.18 -31.19
C MET A 975 19.76 16.32 -30.17
N ASN A 976 21.02 16.68 -29.85
CA ASN A 976 21.81 16.03 -28.81
C ASN A 976 21.43 16.42 -27.37
N GLY A 977 20.40 17.26 -27.19
CA GLY A 977 19.86 17.63 -25.87
C GLY A 977 20.50 18.84 -25.20
N LYS A 978 21.35 19.58 -25.91
CA LYS A 978 22.04 20.76 -25.37
C LYS A 978 21.29 22.04 -25.71
N LEU A 979 20.97 22.84 -24.69
CA LEU A 979 20.54 24.24 -24.81
C LEU A 979 21.78 25.14 -24.86
N ASN A 980 21.86 25.99 -25.87
CA ASN A 980 22.97 26.89 -26.13
C ASN A 980 22.46 28.33 -26.09
N ILE A 981 23.22 29.23 -25.46
CA ILE A 981 23.03 30.67 -25.55
C ILE A 981 24.34 31.28 -26.09
N ILE A 982 24.24 32.03 -27.18
CA ILE A 982 25.38 32.63 -27.89
C ILE A 982 25.19 34.13 -28.08
N ASP A 983 26.30 34.86 -28.21
CA ASP A 983 26.29 36.25 -28.71
C ASP A 983 26.11 36.29 -30.25
N GLN A 984 25.97 37.49 -30.82
CA GLN A 984 25.82 37.69 -32.27
C GLN A 984 27.07 37.34 -33.10
N GLN A 985 28.22 37.13 -32.45
CA GLN A 985 29.44 36.62 -33.09
C GLN A 985 29.54 35.09 -32.99
N GLY A 986 28.58 34.47 -32.31
CA GLY A 986 28.44 33.04 -32.09
C GLY A 986 29.31 32.47 -30.96
N ASN A 987 29.85 33.32 -30.08
CA ASN A 987 30.52 32.82 -28.88
C ASN A 987 29.47 32.42 -27.84
N SER A 988 29.62 31.26 -27.22
CA SER A 988 28.78 30.85 -26.09
C SER A 988 28.97 31.77 -24.89
N LEU A 989 27.88 32.12 -24.24
CA LEU A 989 27.93 32.85 -22.97
C LEU A 989 28.51 31.98 -21.84
N PRO A 990 29.10 32.59 -20.79
CA PRO A 990 29.51 31.85 -19.60
C PRO A 990 28.37 31.02 -19.02
N GLY A 991 28.64 29.76 -18.71
CA GLY A 991 27.63 28.82 -18.20
C GLY A 991 26.88 28.04 -19.29
N TRP A 992 27.12 28.31 -20.57
CA TRP A 992 26.45 27.60 -21.68
C TRP A 992 27.45 26.78 -22.51
N PRO A 993 27.04 25.65 -23.10
CA PRO A 993 25.68 25.08 -23.11
C PRO A 993 25.31 24.29 -21.85
N GLN A 994 24.00 24.11 -21.63
CA GLN A 994 23.42 23.24 -20.59
C GLN A 994 22.81 21.98 -21.19
N TYR A 995 22.89 20.86 -20.47
CA TYR A 995 22.30 19.59 -20.91
C TYR A 995 20.91 19.40 -20.29
N LEU A 996 19.91 19.11 -21.12
CA LEU A 996 18.53 18.92 -20.68
C LEU A 996 18.19 17.42 -20.60
N CYS A 997 18.03 16.79 -21.75
CA CYS A 997 17.50 15.44 -21.95
C CYS A 997 17.74 15.01 -23.42
N ASN A 998 17.52 13.74 -23.76
CA ASN A 998 17.55 13.34 -25.17
C ASN A 998 16.29 13.85 -25.90
N ASN A 999 16.48 14.70 -26.91
CA ASN A 999 15.47 15.22 -27.84
C ASN A 999 14.41 16.19 -27.24
N SER A 1000 14.75 17.47 -27.09
CA SER A 1000 13.77 18.56 -26.95
C SER A 1000 13.62 19.30 -28.28
N GLU A 1001 12.40 19.33 -28.83
CA GLU A 1001 12.05 20.00 -30.09
C GLU A 1001 11.26 21.30 -29.86
N TYR A 1002 11.08 21.69 -28.59
CA TYR A 1002 10.21 22.80 -28.19
C TYR A 1002 10.98 24.12 -28.07
N SER A 1003 10.28 25.24 -28.29
CA SER A 1003 10.86 26.56 -28.14
C SER A 1003 11.13 26.86 -26.66
N PRO A 1004 12.35 27.33 -26.30
CA PRO A 1004 12.54 27.99 -25.02
C PRO A 1004 11.78 29.32 -24.96
N VAL A 1005 11.65 29.85 -23.75
CA VAL A 1005 11.15 31.21 -23.46
C VAL A 1005 12.08 31.90 -22.46
N VAL A 1006 11.97 33.23 -22.37
CA VAL A 1006 12.80 34.07 -21.51
C VAL A 1006 11.94 35.07 -20.74
N VAL A 1007 11.99 35.01 -19.42
CA VAL A 1007 11.29 35.87 -18.45
C VAL A 1007 12.17 36.07 -17.21
N GLU A 1008 11.92 37.09 -16.41
CA GLU A 1008 12.47 37.21 -15.05
C GLU A 1008 11.52 36.49 -14.07
N LEU A 1009 11.77 35.22 -13.78
CA LEU A 1009 10.79 34.32 -13.16
C LEU A 1009 10.56 34.56 -11.66
N ASN A 1010 11.51 35.19 -10.94
CA ASN A 1010 11.55 35.20 -9.47
C ASN A 1010 11.92 36.57 -8.81
N ASP A 1011 11.68 37.70 -9.49
CA ASP A 1011 11.96 39.09 -9.04
C ASP A 1011 13.41 39.34 -8.53
N ASP A 1012 14.40 38.60 -9.06
CA ASP A 1012 15.82 38.79 -8.74
C ASP A 1012 16.56 39.75 -9.69
N ASN A 1013 15.86 40.30 -10.69
CA ASN A 1013 16.38 41.17 -11.75
C ASN A 1013 17.40 40.47 -12.67
N ILE A 1014 17.33 39.15 -12.79
CA ILE A 1014 18.07 38.32 -13.75
C ILE A 1014 17.04 37.65 -14.68
N LEU A 1015 17.37 37.52 -15.97
CA LEU A 1015 16.53 36.77 -16.89
C LEU A 1015 16.78 35.27 -16.74
N ASP A 1016 15.70 34.53 -16.81
CA ASP A 1016 15.63 33.08 -16.73
C ASP A 1016 15.15 32.48 -18.05
N ILE A 1017 15.67 31.31 -18.36
CA ILE A 1017 15.39 30.58 -19.59
C ILE A 1017 14.66 29.31 -19.24
N LEU A 1018 13.41 29.20 -19.67
CA LEU A 1018 12.57 28.03 -19.45
C LEU A 1018 12.45 27.22 -20.73
N ILE A 1019 12.54 25.90 -20.60
CA ILE A 1019 12.39 24.98 -21.73
C ILE A 1019 11.76 23.64 -21.30
N PRO A 1020 10.74 23.16 -22.01
CA PRO A 1020 10.20 21.84 -21.75
C PRO A 1020 10.97 20.73 -22.48
N CYS A 1021 10.85 19.51 -21.98
CA CYS A 1021 11.37 18.30 -22.60
C CYS A 1021 10.29 17.22 -22.74
N ASN A 1022 10.38 16.42 -23.81
CA ASN A 1022 9.46 15.32 -24.13
C ASN A 1022 9.35 14.27 -23.00
N ASN A 1023 10.33 14.19 -22.10
CA ASN A 1023 10.29 13.29 -20.94
C ASN A 1023 9.35 13.76 -19.81
N GLY A 1024 8.71 14.91 -19.96
CA GLY A 1024 7.78 15.48 -18.97
C GLY A 1024 8.40 16.55 -18.08
N ASN A 1025 9.71 16.81 -18.18
CA ASN A 1025 10.37 17.82 -17.38
C ASN A 1025 10.31 19.21 -18.02
N ILE A 1026 10.13 20.23 -17.19
CA ILE A 1026 10.38 21.63 -17.52
C ILE A 1026 11.65 22.04 -16.77
N TYR A 1027 12.60 22.65 -17.47
CA TYR A 1027 13.83 23.17 -16.88
C TYR A 1027 13.79 24.70 -16.89
N ALA A 1028 14.33 25.31 -15.83
CA ALA A 1028 14.57 26.75 -15.77
C ALA A 1028 16.00 27.01 -15.32
N PHE A 1029 16.70 27.88 -16.03
CA PHE A 1029 18.06 28.31 -15.70
C PHE A 1029 18.13 29.83 -15.63
N ASP A 1030 18.91 30.37 -14.70
CA ASP A 1030 19.33 31.76 -14.79
C ASP A 1030 20.20 31.97 -16.06
N ILE A 1031 20.38 33.23 -16.46
CA ILE A 1031 21.21 33.56 -17.64
C ILE A 1031 22.67 33.09 -17.53
N TYR A 1032 23.14 32.77 -16.32
CA TYR A 1032 24.49 32.25 -16.05
C TYR A 1032 24.57 30.72 -16.10
N GLY A 1033 23.48 30.04 -16.46
CA GLY A 1033 23.39 28.58 -16.61
C GLY A 1033 23.21 27.82 -15.30
N GLN A 1034 22.81 28.48 -14.20
CA GLN A 1034 22.48 27.82 -12.94
C GLN A 1034 21.00 27.42 -12.94
N ILE A 1035 20.71 26.18 -12.55
CA ILE A 1035 19.32 25.72 -12.43
C ILE A 1035 18.63 26.43 -11.28
N LEU A 1036 17.39 26.88 -11.49
CA LEU A 1036 16.59 27.53 -10.45
C LEU A 1036 16.08 26.52 -9.41
N ALA A 1037 15.84 27.01 -8.19
CA ALA A 1037 15.24 26.21 -7.13
C ALA A 1037 13.82 25.74 -7.54
N GLY A 1038 13.51 24.48 -7.25
CA GLY A 1038 12.26 23.83 -7.70
C GLY A 1038 12.32 23.20 -9.10
N PHE A 1039 13.40 23.42 -9.87
CA PHE A 1039 13.55 22.85 -11.21
C PHE A 1039 14.56 21.68 -11.25
N PRO A 1040 14.36 20.68 -12.14
CA PRO A 1040 13.27 20.61 -13.12
C PRO A 1040 11.92 20.25 -12.48
N ILE A 1041 10.84 20.88 -12.94
CA ILE A 1041 9.48 20.52 -12.55
C ILE A 1041 9.03 19.36 -13.44
N GLN A 1042 8.60 18.26 -12.82
CA GLN A 1042 8.13 17.09 -13.54
C GLN A 1042 6.61 17.11 -13.68
N THR A 1043 6.13 17.09 -14.92
CA THR A 1043 4.71 16.93 -15.24
C THR A 1043 4.30 15.45 -15.21
N SER A 1044 3.01 15.17 -15.04
CA SER A 1044 2.47 13.80 -14.93
C SER A 1044 2.49 13.01 -16.25
N ARG A 1045 2.81 13.65 -17.40
CA ARG A 1045 2.73 13.09 -18.75
C ARG A 1045 3.84 13.68 -19.64
N SER A 1046 4.14 13.02 -20.75
CA SER A 1046 5.05 13.58 -21.76
C SER A 1046 4.50 14.89 -22.32
N ILE A 1047 5.36 15.89 -22.36
CA ILE A 1047 5.09 17.20 -22.97
C ILE A 1047 5.02 17.04 -24.49
N THR A 1048 4.15 17.84 -25.12
CA THR A 1048 3.90 17.82 -26.56
C THR A 1048 3.94 19.19 -27.24
N SER A 1049 4.13 20.29 -26.51
CA SER A 1049 4.18 21.65 -27.05
C SER A 1049 5.29 22.50 -26.42
N SER A 1050 5.53 23.69 -27.01
CA SER A 1050 6.27 24.76 -26.30
C SER A 1050 5.40 25.34 -25.19
N LEU A 1051 6.02 26.05 -24.25
CA LEU A 1051 5.34 26.62 -23.09
C LEU A 1051 5.02 28.12 -23.26
N VAL A 1052 4.15 28.63 -22.40
CA VAL A 1052 3.87 30.06 -22.18
C VAL A 1052 4.02 30.37 -20.69
N VAL A 1053 4.49 31.58 -20.37
CA VAL A 1053 4.60 32.08 -19.00
C VAL A 1053 3.90 33.43 -18.89
N ASP A 1054 2.96 33.56 -17.98
CA ASP A 1054 2.34 34.83 -17.57
C ASP A 1054 1.61 34.61 -16.24
N ASP A 1055 1.16 35.71 -15.62
CA ASP A 1055 0.30 35.71 -14.42
C ASP A 1055 -1.14 35.48 -14.86
N PHE A 1056 -1.50 34.21 -14.99
CA PHE A 1056 -2.75 33.71 -15.54
C PHE A 1056 -3.90 33.87 -14.56
N ASP A 1057 -3.66 33.73 -13.26
CA ASP A 1057 -4.70 33.89 -12.23
C ASP A 1057 -4.72 35.25 -11.52
N GLY A 1058 -3.70 36.09 -11.74
CA GLY A 1058 -3.65 37.47 -11.28
C GLY A 1058 -3.16 37.64 -9.84
N ASP A 1059 -2.59 36.60 -9.21
CA ASP A 1059 -2.18 36.63 -7.82
C ASP A 1059 -0.81 37.28 -7.56
N GLY A 1060 -0.03 37.48 -8.63
CA GLY A 1060 1.26 38.17 -8.61
C GLY A 1060 2.49 37.26 -8.68
N ASP A 1061 2.31 35.96 -8.87
CA ASP A 1061 3.36 35.06 -9.34
C ASP A 1061 3.15 34.65 -10.81
N PHE A 1062 3.74 33.54 -11.26
CA PHE A 1062 3.76 33.17 -12.68
C PHE A 1062 3.27 31.75 -12.89
N GLU A 1063 2.34 31.61 -13.83
CA GLU A 1063 1.89 30.31 -14.30
C GLU A 1063 2.67 29.89 -15.55
N ILE A 1064 2.97 28.60 -15.61
CA ILE A 1064 3.64 27.96 -16.74
C ILE A 1064 2.68 26.95 -17.36
N ALA A 1065 2.17 27.26 -18.55
CA ALA A 1065 1.28 26.35 -19.27
C ALA A 1065 1.99 25.58 -20.38
N VAL A 1066 1.71 24.27 -20.45
CA VAL A 1066 2.28 23.37 -21.46
C VAL A 1066 1.32 22.25 -21.86
N GLY A 1067 1.26 21.95 -23.15
CA GLY A 1067 0.51 20.83 -23.68
C GLY A 1067 1.19 19.48 -23.40
N ASN A 1068 0.38 18.45 -23.18
CA ASN A 1068 0.83 17.07 -22.95
C ASN A 1068 -0.01 16.06 -23.76
N TYR A 1069 0.34 14.78 -23.68
CA TYR A 1069 -0.26 13.71 -24.49
C TYR A 1069 -1.78 13.49 -24.30
N VAL A 1070 -2.39 14.03 -23.23
CA VAL A 1070 -3.84 13.89 -22.96
C VAL A 1070 -4.55 15.23 -22.76
N GLY A 1071 -3.84 16.35 -22.84
CA GLY A 1071 -4.43 17.67 -22.63
C GLY A 1071 -3.38 18.72 -22.30
N ILE A 1072 -3.60 19.48 -21.23
CA ILE A 1072 -2.77 20.64 -20.86
C ILE A 1072 -2.53 20.69 -19.35
N THR A 1073 -1.34 21.12 -18.97
CA THR A 1073 -0.91 21.33 -17.59
C THR A 1073 -0.60 22.81 -17.39
N VAL A 1074 -1.04 23.36 -16.26
CA VAL A 1074 -0.67 24.69 -15.80
C VAL A 1074 -0.02 24.50 -14.43
N ILE A 1075 1.22 24.96 -14.33
CA ILE A 1075 2.01 24.96 -13.10
C ILE A 1075 1.96 26.38 -12.54
N ASP A 1076 1.73 26.47 -11.26
CA ASP A 1076 1.78 27.69 -10.48
C ASP A 1076 3.17 27.76 -9.82
N TYR A 1077 3.94 28.81 -10.14
CA TYR A 1077 5.27 29.01 -9.60
C TYR A 1077 5.25 30.11 -8.55
N LYS A 1078 5.05 29.68 -7.29
CA LYS A 1078 4.93 30.44 -6.03
C LYS A 1078 6.04 31.44 -5.64
N LYS A 1079 6.79 32.02 -6.59
CA LYS A 1079 7.76 33.09 -6.35
C LYS A 1079 7.26 34.37 -7.02
N ASP A 1080 7.37 35.47 -6.28
CA ASP A 1080 7.08 36.83 -6.78
C ASP A 1080 7.62 37.00 -8.22
N LYS A 1081 6.74 37.34 -9.16
CA LYS A 1081 7.13 37.48 -10.56
C LYS A 1081 7.99 38.72 -10.80
N GLY A 1082 8.95 38.59 -11.71
CA GLY A 1082 9.73 39.72 -12.20
C GLY A 1082 8.97 40.60 -13.22
N ALA A 1083 9.57 41.73 -13.58
CA ALA A 1083 8.94 42.71 -14.47
C ALA A 1083 9.30 42.53 -15.96
N ARG A 1084 10.32 41.71 -16.28
CA ARG A 1084 10.84 41.57 -17.64
C ARG A 1084 10.38 40.26 -18.29
N MET A 1085 9.75 40.37 -19.47
CA MET A 1085 9.24 39.21 -20.25
C MET A 1085 9.57 39.36 -21.75
N PRO A 1086 10.85 39.43 -22.15
CA PRO A 1086 11.24 39.74 -23.54
C PRO A 1086 10.78 38.69 -24.56
N TRP A 1087 10.55 37.45 -24.13
CA TRP A 1087 10.11 36.36 -24.99
C TRP A 1087 9.37 35.28 -24.18
N ASN A 1088 8.17 35.56 -23.68
CA ASN A 1088 7.46 34.67 -22.76
C ASN A 1088 6.64 33.54 -23.42
N MET A 1089 6.59 33.48 -24.75
CA MET A 1089 5.78 32.50 -25.47
C MET A 1089 6.37 32.07 -26.80
N TYR A 1090 5.84 30.98 -27.36
CA TYR A 1090 6.21 30.49 -28.69
C TYR A 1090 6.05 31.59 -29.77
N ARG A 1091 7.10 31.83 -30.56
CA ARG A 1091 7.17 32.91 -31.58
C ARG A 1091 7.02 34.34 -31.03
N GLY A 1092 7.21 34.53 -29.74
CA GLY A 1092 7.40 35.84 -29.09
C GLY A 1092 6.11 36.56 -28.71
N ASN A 1093 5.04 36.44 -29.49
CA ASN A 1093 3.78 37.16 -29.26
C ASN A 1093 2.55 36.37 -29.72
N ILE A 1094 1.37 36.85 -29.31
CA ILE A 1094 0.05 36.26 -29.60
C ILE A 1094 -0.27 36.16 -31.09
N ARG A 1095 0.22 37.09 -31.91
CA ARG A 1095 0.04 37.10 -33.39
C ARG A 1095 0.99 36.14 -34.10
N ARG A 1096 1.92 35.54 -33.35
CA ARG A 1096 2.94 34.60 -33.82
C ARG A 1096 3.74 35.19 -34.98
N THR A 1097 4.24 36.43 -34.89
CA THR A 1097 4.97 37.08 -36.00
C THR A 1097 6.43 36.66 -36.13
N GLY A 1098 7.03 36.12 -35.06
CA GLY A 1098 8.46 35.78 -35.02
C GLY A 1098 9.40 37.00 -34.99
N ASN A 1099 8.86 38.19 -34.72
CA ASN A 1099 9.60 39.44 -34.64
C ASN A 1099 9.72 39.91 -33.19
N TYR A 1100 10.95 40.08 -32.71
CA TYR A 1100 11.24 40.55 -31.34
C TYR A 1100 10.61 41.91 -31.04
N ALA A 1101 10.56 42.82 -32.02
CA ALA A 1101 10.06 44.18 -31.79
C ALA A 1101 8.56 44.21 -31.45
N ASP A 1102 7.80 43.22 -31.89
CA ASP A 1102 6.39 43.08 -31.57
C ASP A 1102 6.17 42.66 -30.12
N ASN A 1103 7.16 42.00 -29.49
CA ASN A 1103 7.08 41.60 -28.09
C ASN A 1103 7.26 42.80 -27.13
N VAL A 1104 7.91 43.86 -27.59
CA VAL A 1104 8.20 45.08 -26.82
C VAL A 1104 7.16 46.19 -27.07
N ASN A 1105 6.40 46.10 -28.17
CA ASN A 1105 5.46 47.14 -28.62
C ASN A 1105 3.99 46.69 -28.69
N THR A 1106 3.64 45.45 -28.35
CA THR A 1106 2.23 45.08 -28.18
C THR A 1106 1.63 45.88 -27.02
N PRO A 1107 0.43 46.48 -27.20
CA PRO A 1107 -0.29 47.13 -26.12
C PRO A 1107 -0.91 46.08 -25.20
N VAL A 1108 -0.08 45.26 -24.54
CA VAL A 1108 -0.41 44.75 -23.21
C VAL A 1108 0.12 45.80 -22.26
N ASP A 1109 -0.74 46.80 -22.00
CA ASP A 1109 -0.61 47.89 -21.04
C ASP A 1109 0.79 48.12 -20.41
N TYR A 1110 1.78 48.46 -21.24
CA TYR A 1110 3.13 48.86 -20.83
C TYR A 1110 3.16 50.23 -20.12
N ASN A 1111 2.00 50.72 -19.66
CA ASN A 1111 1.88 51.77 -18.66
C ASN A 1111 2.10 51.28 -17.22
N ARG A 1112 2.46 50.02 -16.98
CA ARG A 1112 3.00 49.60 -15.67
C ARG A 1112 4.49 49.90 -15.45
N THR A 1113 5.20 50.58 -16.36
CA THR A 1113 6.59 51.05 -16.11
C THR A 1113 6.70 52.35 -15.31
N ASN A 1114 5.57 52.91 -14.86
CA ASN A 1114 5.56 53.86 -13.75
C ASN A 1114 4.50 53.45 -12.74
N ILE A 1115 4.74 52.36 -11.99
CA ILE A 1115 4.18 52.27 -10.63
C ILE A 1115 4.86 53.37 -9.81
N LEU A 1116 4.41 54.61 -10.03
CA LEU A 1116 4.51 55.65 -9.03
C LEU A 1116 3.83 55.04 -7.79
N PRO A 1117 4.52 55.01 -6.63
CA PRO A 1117 3.92 54.45 -5.42
C PRO A 1117 2.57 55.11 -5.23
N ARG A 1118 1.46 54.37 -5.17
CA ARG A 1118 0.15 54.98 -4.86
C ARG A 1118 0.06 55.34 -3.37
N VAL A 1119 0.92 54.75 -2.55
CA VAL A 1119 1.04 54.91 -1.11
C VAL A 1119 2.50 54.88 -0.65
N LEU A 1120 2.79 55.44 0.53
CA LEU A 1120 4.09 55.35 1.20
C LEU A 1120 4.39 53.89 1.55
N THR A 1121 5.40 53.29 0.93
CA THR A 1121 5.88 51.94 1.25
C THR A 1121 7.23 52.03 1.97
N LEU A 1122 7.40 51.24 3.03
CA LEU A 1122 8.66 51.10 3.78
C LEU A 1122 9.08 49.63 3.68
N LYS A 1123 10.20 49.33 3.01
CA LYS A 1123 10.74 47.96 2.91
C LYS A 1123 11.44 47.57 4.21
N GLN A 1124 11.59 46.25 4.42
CA GLN A 1124 12.44 45.73 5.47
C GLN A 1124 13.89 46.18 5.23
N ASN A 1125 14.58 46.62 6.28
CA ASN A 1125 15.98 47.04 6.16
C ASN A 1125 16.85 45.83 5.81
N TYR A 1126 17.85 46.01 4.95
CA TYR A 1126 18.77 44.93 4.56
C TYR A 1126 20.24 45.35 4.71
N PRO A 1127 21.10 44.52 5.33
CA PRO A 1127 20.77 43.26 6.01
C PRO A 1127 19.90 43.48 7.28
N ASN A 1128 19.20 42.42 7.76
CA ASN A 1128 18.53 42.36 9.06
C ASN A 1128 18.49 40.88 9.56
N PRO A 1129 19.19 40.51 10.63
CA PRO A 1129 19.95 41.37 11.54
C PRO A 1129 21.15 42.02 10.87
N PHE A 1130 21.56 43.21 11.34
CA PHE A 1130 22.67 43.95 10.73
C PHE A 1130 23.81 44.22 11.72
N ASN A 1131 25.03 44.39 11.20
CA ASN A 1131 26.21 44.77 11.97
C ASN A 1131 27.28 45.49 11.12
N PRO A 1132 27.65 46.76 11.38
CA PRO A 1132 26.88 47.79 12.07
C PRO A 1132 26.00 48.61 11.10
N THR A 1133 25.97 48.28 9.80
CA THR A 1133 25.26 49.05 8.77
C THR A 1133 24.10 48.30 8.15
N THR A 1134 23.00 49.00 7.89
CA THR A 1134 21.83 48.51 7.15
C THR A 1134 21.28 49.59 6.25
N THR A 1135 20.68 49.21 5.13
CA THR A 1135 20.00 50.10 4.20
C THR A 1135 18.51 50.05 4.46
N ILE A 1136 17.90 51.21 4.67
CA ILE A 1136 16.46 51.40 4.81
C ILE A 1136 15.95 51.97 3.49
N SER A 1137 15.12 51.20 2.79
CA SER A 1137 14.53 51.58 1.51
C SER A 1137 13.04 51.87 1.66
N PHE A 1138 12.56 52.94 1.04
CA PHE A 1138 11.14 53.35 1.08
C PHE A 1138 10.76 54.04 -0.22
N SER A 1139 9.46 54.19 -0.49
CA SER A 1139 8.96 54.88 -1.70
C SER A 1139 7.87 55.87 -1.34
N ILE A 1140 7.88 57.06 -1.95
CA ILE A 1140 6.88 58.10 -1.71
C ILE A 1140 6.01 58.39 -2.95
N PRO A 1141 4.69 58.62 -2.76
CA PRO A 1141 3.74 58.75 -3.87
C PRO A 1141 3.76 60.12 -4.56
N SER A 1142 4.24 61.15 -3.87
CA SER A 1142 4.27 62.55 -4.32
C SER A 1142 5.48 63.28 -3.73
N ASP A 1143 5.89 64.38 -4.38
CA ASP A 1143 6.95 65.27 -3.90
C ASP A 1143 6.61 65.86 -2.53
N SER A 1144 7.14 65.26 -1.47
CA SER A 1144 6.67 65.50 -0.11
C SER A 1144 7.83 65.73 0.85
N LYS A 1145 7.54 66.38 1.98
CA LYS A 1145 8.50 66.47 3.09
C LYS A 1145 8.55 65.12 3.80
N VAL A 1146 9.73 64.50 3.84
CA VAL A 1146 9.95 63.18 4.44
C VAL A 1146 10.76 63.30 5.73
N GLU A 1147 10.28 62.69 6.81
CA GLU A 1147 11.01 62.50 8.06
C GLU A 1147 11.22 60.99 8.30
N LEU A 1148 12.47 60.51 8.18
CA LEU A 1148 12.85 59.13 8.55
C LEU A 1148 13.66 59.15 9.85
N SER A 1149 13.15 58.49 10.89
CA SER A 1149 13.78 58.46 12.21
C SER A 1149 13.81 57.05 12.81
N VAL A 1150 14.86 56.77 13.59
CA VAL A 1150 15.07 55.52 14.33
C VAL A 1150 14.71 55.72 15.81
N TYR A 1151 14.07 54.72 16.42
CA TYR A 1151 13.57 54.69 17.80
C TYR A 1151 14.02 53.41 18.51
N ASN A 1152 14.19 53.47 19.83
CA ASN A 1152 14.37 52.27 20.66
C ASN A 1152 13.02 51.70 21.13
N ILE A 1153 13.05 50.57 21.84
CA ILE A 1153 11.86 49.90 22.40
C ILE A 1153 11.04 50.76 23.39
N LYS A 1154 11.62 51.83 23.95
CA LYS A 1154 10.91 52.78 24.83
C LYS A 1154 10.24 53.91 24.05
N GLY A 1155 10.27 53.86 22.71
CA GLY A 1155 9.77 54.94 21.84
C GLY A 1155 10.66 56.19 21.85
N GLN A 1156 11.87 56.13 22.41
CA GLN A 1156 12.79 57.27 22.40
C GLN A 1156 13.48 57.35 21.04
N ARG A 1157 13.47 58.53 20.42
CA ARG A 1157 14.13 58.78 19.14
C ARG A 1157 15.65 58.73 19.32
N ILE A 1158 16.29 57.86 18.55
CA ILE A 1158 17.74 57.62 18.56
C ILE A 1158 18.44 58.55 17.57
N LYS A 1159 17.92 58.64 16.33
CA LYS A 1159 18.50 59.47 15.27
C LYS A 1159 17.46 59.78 14.19
N THR A 1160 17.50 60.98 13.63
CA THR A 1160 16.79 61.32 12.40
C THR A 1160 17.77 61.16 11.23
N LEU A 1161 17.40 60.35 10.24
CA LEU A 1161 18.22 60.04 9.06
C LEU A 1161 17.88 60.97 7.89
N ILE A 1162 16.62 61.39 7.78
CA ILE A 1162 16.11 62.30 6.74
C ILE A 1162 15.10 63.26 7.39
N ASP A 1163 15.19 64.55 7.08
CA ASP A 1163 14.19 65.60 7.38
C ASP A 1163 14.26 66.72 6.33
N ASN A 1164 13.91 66.40 5.09
CA ASN A 1164 13.91 67.33 3.96
C ASN A 1164 12.81 66.98 2.95
N LYS A 1165 12.69 67.76 1.87
CA LYS A 1165 11.77 67.47 0.77
C LYS A 1165 12.43 66.49 -0.20
N LEU A 1166 11.75 65.41 -0.54
CA LEU A 1166 12.19 64.40 -1.51
C LEU A 1166 11.24 64.37 -2.70
N GLU A 1167 11.79 64.11 -3.89
CA GLU A 1167 11.00 63.90 -5.12
C GLU A 1167 10.28 62.55 -5.08
N LYS A 1168 9.11 62.43 -5.71
CA LYS A 1168 8.34 61.18 -5.80
C LYS A 1168 9.21 60.03 -6.32
N GLY A 1169 9.04 58.81 -5.79
CA GLY A 1169 9.81 57.63 -6.19
C GLY A 1169 10.50 56.88 -5.05
N LYS A 1170 11.44 55.99 -5.40
CA LYS A 1170 12.18 55.12 -4.48
C LYS A 1170 13.38 55.87 -3.86
N HIS A 1171 13.59 55.69 -2.55
CA HIS A 1171 14.69 56.29 -1.78
C HIS A 1171 15.33 55.26 -0.87
N SER A 1172 16.65 55.35 -0.70
CA SER A 1172 17.42 54.45 0.18
C SER A 1172 18.38 55.24 1.05
N ILE A 1173 18.42 54.94 2.35
CA ILE A 1173 19.35 55.56 3.30
C ILE A 1173 20.08 54.51 4.12
N VAL A 1174 21.38 54.72 4.35
CA VAL A 1174 22.17 53.82 5.21
C VAL A 1174 22.17 54.31 6.64
N TRP A 1175 21.83 53.44 7.59
CA TRP A 1175 22.07 53.67 9.02
C TRP A 1175 23.21 52.80 9.52
N ASN A 1176 24.15 53.40 10.25
CA ASN A 1176 25.37 52.75 10.75
C ASN A 1176 25.33 52.44 12.26
N GLY A 1177 24.14 52.29 12.83
CA GLY A 1177 23.98 51.93 14.25
C GLY A 1177 24.48 53.00 15.23
N THR A 1178 24.39 54.30 14.87
CA THR A 1178 24.78 55.42 15.75
C THR A 1178 23.59 56.29 16.16
N ASP A 1179 23.69 56.93 17.32
CA ASP A 1179 22.75 57.94 17.82
C ASP A 1179 23.04 59.36 17.25
N ALA A 1180 22.25 60.34 17.67
CA ALA A 1180 22.40 61.75 17.26
C ALA A 1180 23.74 62.41 17.66
N SER A 1181 24.47 61.85 18.64
CA SER A 1181 25.82 62.31 19.02
C SER A 1181 26.93 61.49 18.34
N SER A 1182 26.59 60.70 17.31
CA SER A 1182 27.48 59.80 16.57
C SER A 1182 28.10 58.68 17.43
N LYS A 1183 27.49 58.34 18.58
CA LYS A 1183 27.93 57.23 19.43
C LYS A 1183 27.20 55.94 19.02
N ARG A 1184 27.89 54.80 19.02
CA ARG A 1184 27.27 53.49 18.71
C ARG A 1184 26.22 53.11 19.74
N VAL A 1185 25.08 52.60 19.28
CA VAL A 1185 24.00 52.11 20.14
C VAL A 1185 24.24 50.65 20.55
N SER A 1186 23.51 50.14 21.56
CA SER A 1186 23.63 48.75 22.02
C SER A 1186 22.97 47.77 21.05
N SER A 1187 23.39 46.50 21.02
CA SER A 1187 22.65 45.44 20.32
C SER A 1187 21.21 45.37 20.84
N GLY A 1188 20.27 45.02 19.98
CA GLY A 1188 18.86 44.92 20.33
C GLY A 1188 17.92 45.40 19.24
N ILE A 1189 16.63 45.43 19.57
CA ILE A 1189 15.55 45.81 18.66
C ILE A 1189 15.43 47.33 18.58
N TYR A 1190 15.37 47.82 17.35
CA TYR A 1190 15.07 49.22 17.03
C TYR A 1190 13.88 49.27 16.06
N PHE A 1191 13.21 50.42 16.02
CA PHE A 1191 12.15 50.70 15.06
C PHE A 1191 12.57 51.88 14.19
N TYR A 1192 12.34 51.82 12.89
CA TYR A 1192 12.51 52.96 12.01
C TYR A 1192 11.14 53.35 11.46
N ARG A 1193 10.91 54.65 11.40
CA ARG A 1193 9.64 55.25 10.99
C ARG A 1193 9.88 56.28 9.92
N VAL A 1194 9.23 56.12 8.77
CA VAL A 1194 9.14 57.13 7.74
C VAL A 1194 7.80 57.84 7.83
N LYS A 1195 7.81 59.16 7.74
CA LYS A 1195 6.62 60.01 7.64
C LYS A 1195 6.72 60.86 6.39
N ALA A 1196 5.71 60.78 5.53
CA ALA A 1196 5.56 61.63 4.35
C ALA A 1196 4.12 62.20 4.35
N GLU A 1197 3.98 63.52 4.39
CA GLU A 1197 2.67 64.20 4.55
C GLU A 1197 1.84 63.68 5.74
N ASN A 1198 0.69 63.05 5.45
CA ASN A 1198 -0.23 62.44 6.43
C ASN A 1198 -0.01 60.92 6.62
N GLN A 1199 0.94 60.31 5.89
CA GLN A 1199 1.20 58.87 5.94
C GLN A 1199 2.42 58.56 6.83
N ILE A 1200 2.33 57.48 7.62
CA ILE A 1200 3.37 57.02 8.53
C ILE A 1200 3.52 55.51 8.37
N ALA A 1201 4.74 55.03 8.12
CA ALA A 1201 5.07 53.60 8.10
C ALA A 1201 6.20 53.31 9.10
N VAL A 1202 6.11 52.19 9.81
CA VAL A 1202 7.06 51.76 10.85
C VAL A 1202 7.46 50.31 10.61
N ARG A 1203 8.74 49.99 10.73
CA ARG A 1203 9.23 48.59 10.75
C ARG A 1203 10.26 48.38 11.85
N LYS A 1204 10.44 47.12 12.26
CA LYS A 1204 11.43 46.68 13.25
C LYS A 1204 12.75 46.29 12.58
N MET A 1205 13.87 46.47 13.26
CA MET A 1205 15.20 46.00 12.86
C MET A 1205 15.99 45.51 14.06
N LEU A 1206 16.89 44.54 13.85
CA LEU A 1206 17.72 43.93 14.87
C LEU A 1206 19.20 44.27 14.63
N LEU A 1207 19.81 45.02 15.54
CA LEU A 1207 21.25 45.27 15.55
C LEU A 1207 21.95 44.17 16.36
N LEU A 1208 22.86 43.44 15.73
CA LEU A 1208 23.80 42.53 16.39
C LEU A 1208 25.18 43.22 16.47
N LYS A 1209 25.92 42.98 17.56
CA LYS A 1209 27.30 43.49 17.70
C LYS A 1209 28.29 42.39 17.43
#